data_AF-A0AAD9D6U0-F1
#
_entry.id   AF-A0AAD9D6U0-F1
#
_cell.length_a   1.000
_cell.length_b   1.000
_cell.length_c   1.000
_cell.angle_alpha   90.00
_cell.angle_beta   90.00
_cell.angle_gamma   90.00
#
_symmetry.space_group_name_H-M   'P 1'
#
loop_
_entity.id
_entity.type
_entity.pdbx_description
1 polymer ?
#
loop_
_entity_poly.entity_id
_entity_poly.type
_entity_poly.pdbx_seq_one_letter_code
_entity_poly.pdbx_strand_id
1 'polypeptide(L)'
;MNAEEHDSYNKKRPSQGPYSNESGNKMKQQEEEFVKSEQHDYSGFASLPTDVLISILCRSPASDHKALRDTCKAFRTTIDSAEYKGERATSGWAEVSTHLLTGGELYDRDNPDGPEDVSLSDGDVDEDATEIERAVALQWKIAGKRLEEIIEYGYSELGCMDEDYGYHDITMDIEVDGKRCGSMHLVLLPRGVYHNYPFHEAADAHSSELQMVGVRLCDSVGRLKVRSIKNEELVSGEAGEGGFLHIKTVRINEAYQPMDCTSVVSEAVRSALTQPKLEGKWTLVTAISDYQVYMTTEEMEFKRKIRYGGNAAEKERADKRFWECALLDTKTLLRVGFKQIAETVSQKQNPYWLFALPCFLKYPIKSFEEVDQTPLIEPPDLPPEPVGVDGEILEAMKDYCIKMRQILDMLRRTKLELDKSEQNFSDRLAEMERRSAEVRTSIERGKPDHISDESWAEMVADVERGEEELRTHSAEIEESIQSAREDHRNQIDNVAMPIAMEEFQVEMTALVRKGGSIRKSHAIHCCSRFRITQFIDFLIDMIPIEERAQVLSSWDACGLTPLHCVVLGTPEVDDKDEYLDFVERLLGLGADTNVKSARGVTPLGQYRLTMTNKFDYNNVFGIRSGDEPAGWRPFHRKMEGLLRPYRGETDADVEAKCAVLDNDVDPNVLGEGGDDVNAWMDDDEDENMEGDEENDNEDDEGEE
;
A
#
# COMPACT_ATOMS: atom_id res chain seq x y z
N MET A 1 -38.69 -34.29 -44.58
CA MET A 1 -39.78 -33.41 -45.00
C MET A 1 -39.52 -32.05 -44.39
N ASN A 2 -39.04 -31.13 -45.25
CA ASN A 2 -39.10 -29.66 -45.27
C ASN A 2 -39.10 -28.89 -43.94
N ALA A 3 -38.41 -27.75 -43.77
CA ALA A 3 -37.46 -27.00 -44.58
C ALA A 3 -36.87 -25.90 -43.66
N GLU A 4 -35.78 -25.31 -44.13
CA GLU A 4 -35.02 -24.16 -43.63
C GLU A 4 -35.88 -22.94 -43.23
N GLU A 5 -35.38 -22.12 -42.29
CA GLU A 5 -35.25 -20.67 -42.54
C GLU A 5 -34.25 -20.01 -41.57
N HIS A 6 -33.25 -19.40 -42.20
CA HIS A 6 -32.25 -18.48 -41.66
C HIS A 6 -32.90 -17.12 -41.42
N ASP A 7 -32.57 -16.43 -40.32
CA ASP A 7 -32.87 -15.01 -40.20
C ASP A 7 -31.65 -14.20 -39.72
N SER A 8 -31.21 -13.30 -40.60
CA SER A 8 -30.05 -12.43 -40.47
C SER A 8 -30.49 -11.03 -40.00
N TYR A 9 -29.96 -10.55 -38.88
CA TYR A 9 -30.18 -9.17 -38.43
C TYR A 9 -29.24 -8.19 -39.15
N ASN A 10 -29.85 -7.29 -39.91
CA ASN A 10 -29.21 -6.31 -40.78
C ASN A 10 -29.13 -4.93 -40.10
N LYS A 11 -27.96 -4.28 -40.22
CA LYS A 11 -27.63 -2.94 -39.70
C LYS A 11 -28.53 -1.85 -40.30
N LYS A 12 -29.19 -1.06 -39.45
CA LYS A 12 -29.87 0.20 -39.84
C LYS A 12 -28.86 1.36 -39.93
N ARG A 13 -28.80 1.99 -41.11
CA ARG A 13 -28.27 3.35 -41.33
C ARG A 13 -29.33 4.39 -40.91
N PRO A 14 -28.94 5.58 -40.42
CA PRO A 14 -29.87 6.69 -40.25
C PRO A 14 -30.16 7.40 -41.58
N SER A 15 -31.44 7.70 -41.77
CA SER A 15 -32.07 8.39 -42.89
C SER A 15 -31.80 9.90 -42.87
N GLN A 16 -31.46 10.45 -44.04
CA GLN A 16 -31.52 11.88 -44.32
C GLN A 16 -32.97 12.38 -44.35
N GLY A 17 -33.24 13.46 -43.62
CA GLY A 17 -34.48 14.23 -43.67
C GLY A 17 -34.29 15.59 -44.39
N PRO A 18 -35.37 16.26 -44.80
CA PRO A 18 -35.41 17.00 -46.06
C PRO A 18 -35.13 18.50 -45.96
N TYR A 19 -34.65 19.03 -47.09
CA TYR A 19 -34.56 20.45 -47.43
C TYR A 19 -35.92 21.15 -47.41
N SER A 20 -36.01 22.29 -46.72
CA SER A 20 -37.05 23.30 -46.91
C SER A 20 -36.43 24.62 -47.38
N ASN A 21 -36.90 25.07 -48.55
CA ASN A 21 -36.62 26.35 -49.18
C ASN A 21 -37.23 27.51 -48.40
N GLU A 22 -36.41 28.45 -47.92
CA GLU A 22 -36.80 29.85 -47.67
C GLU A 22 -35.62 30.79 -48.00
N SER A 23 -35.48 31.12 -49.28
CA SER A 23 -34.58 32.17 -49.76
C SER A 23 -35.40 33.15 -50.61
N GLY A 24 -35.93 34.18 -49.95
CA GLY A 24 -36.83 35.14 -50.59
C GLY A 24 -37.08 36.38 -49.74
N ASN A 25 -36.03 37.08 -49.33
CA ASN A 25 -36.01 38.53 -49.08
C ASN A 25 -34.70 38.92 -48.39
N LYS A 26 -33.78 39.53 -49.14
CA LYS A 26 -32.80 40.55 -48.70
C LYS A 26 -31.81 40.81 -49.84
N MET A 27 -32.34 41.31 -50.96
CA MET A 27 -31.54 41.80 -52.08
C MET A 27 -32.06 43.18 -52.47
N LYS A 28 -32.07 44.10 -51.50
CA LYS A 28 -32.41 45.53 -51.66
C LYS A 28 -31.75 46.44 -50.59
N GLN A 29 -30.58 46.05 -50.07
CA GLN A 29 -29.78 46.87 -49.15
C GLN A 29 -28.28 46.85 -49.49
N GLN A 30 -27.91 46.58 -50.75
CA GLN A 30 -26.51 46.49 -51.19
C GLN A 30 -26.11 47.52 -52.28
N GLU A 31 -26.87 48.60 -52.46
CA GLU A 31 -26.55 49.65 -53.44
C GLU A 31 -26.51 51.08 -52.85
N GLU A 32 -26.38 51.23 -51.53
CA GLU A 32 -26.06 52.52 -50.88
C GLU A 32 -24.68 52.55 -50.21
N GLU A 33 -23.80 51.60 -50.56
CA GLU A 33 -22.43 51.52 -50.03
C GLU A 33 -21.36 52.06 -51.01
N PHE A 34 -21.77 52.89 -51.97
CA PHE A 34 -20.85 53.60 -52.85
C PHE A 34 -20.92 55.09 -52.53
N VAL A 35 -19.83 55.61 -51.95
CA VAL A 35 -19.50 57.04 -51.70
C VAL A 35 -19.87 57.60 -50.31
N LYS A 36 -19.06 57.24 -49.29
CA LYS A 36 -18.29 58.18 -48.42
C LYS A 36 -17.86 57.55 -47.08
N SER A 37 -16.67 56.98 -47.03
CA SER A 37 -15.54 57.48 -46.24
C SER A 37 -14.45 56.43 -46.23
N GLU A 38 -13.26 56.83 -46.67
CA GLU A 38 -12.02 56.08 -46.44
C GLU A 38 -11.77 56.02 -44.93
N GLN A 39 -12.24 54.97 -44.26
CA GLN A 39 -11.61 54.49 -43.04
C GLN A 39 -10.60 53.45 -43.48
N HIS A 40 -9.34 53.87 -43.56
CA HIS A 40 -8.21 52.97 -43.60
C HIS A 40 -8.36 51.99 -42.44
N ASP A 41 -8.59 50.72 -42.77
CA ASP A 41 -8.45 49.59 -41.87
C ASP A 41 -6.95 49.53 -41.52
N TYR A 42 -6.56 50.26 -40.49
CA TYR A 42 -5.23 50.13 -39.92
C TYR A 42 -5.17 48.71 -39.38
N SER A 43 -4.45 47.84 -40.09
CA SER A 43 -3.92 46.60 -39.55
C SER A 43 -3.32 46.91 -38.17
N GLY A 44 -4.08 46.59 -37.12
CA GLY A 44 -3.73 46.99 -35.77
C GLY A 44 -2.37 46.41 -35.37
N PHE A 45 -1.80 46.89 -34.27
CA PHE A 45 -0.53 46.41 -33.72
C PHE A 45 -0.39 44.87 -33.66
N ALA A 46 -1.50 44.14 -33.63
CA ALA A 46 -1.57 42.68 -33.71
C ALA A 46 -1.00 42.06 -34.99
N SER A 47 -0.82 42.80 -36.10
CA SER A 47 -0.24 42.29 -37.34
C SER A 47 1.28 42.48 -37.44
N LEU A 48 1.91 43.04 -36.41
CA LEU A 48 3.36 43.28 -36.42
C LEU A 48 4.12 42.01 -36.01
N PRO A 49 5.27 41.71 -36.66
CA PRO A 49 6.17 40.65 -36.23
C PRO A 49 6.61 40.83 -34.76
N THR A 50 6.78 39.73 -34.03
CA THR A 50 7.08 39.69 -32.59
C THR A 50 8.32 40.52 -32.21
N ASP A 51 9.35 40.49 -33.05
CA ASP A 51 10.59 41.26 -32.92
C ASP A 51 10.37 42.77 -33.05
N VAL A 52 9.42 43.20 -33.88
CA VAL A 52 9.01 44.61 -34.03
C VAL A 52 8.21 45.08 -32.82
N LEU A 53 7.30 44.24 -32.30
CA LEU A 53 6.54 44.54 -31.08
C LEU A 53 7.44 44.67 -29.86
N ILE A 54 8.41 43.77 -29.70
CA ILE A 54 9.43 43.84 -28.63
C ILE A 54 10.26 45.12 -28.77
N SER A 55 10.69 45.48 -29.99
CA SER A 55 11.44 46.72 -30.23
C SER A 55 10.63 47.98 -29.90
N ILE A 56 9.32 47.98 -30.18
CA ILE A 56 8.40 49.08 -29.85
C ILE A 56 8.21 49.19 -28.34
N LEU A 57 8.03 48.07 -27.64
CA LEU A 57 7.89 48.04 -26.18
C LEU A 57 9.18 48.48 -25.46
N CYS A 58 10.34 48.03 -25.93
CA CYS A 58 11.63 48.34 -25.29
C CYS A 58 12.15 49.75 -25.62
N ARG A 59 11.67 50.40 -26.69
CA ARG A 59 12.18 51.71 -27.16
C ARG A 59 11.18 52.85 -27.08
N SER A 60 9.93 52.58 -26.74
CA SER A 60 8.98 53.66 -26.44
C SER A 60 9.40 54.29 -25.11
N PRO A 61 9.89 55.54 -25.10
CA PRO A 61 10.04 56.29 -23.84
C PRO A 61 8.65 56.40 -23.22
N ALA A 62 8.56 56.74 -21.93
CA ALA A 62 7.30 57.16 -21.32
C ALA A 62 6.67 58.29 -22.18
N SER A 63 5.78 57.90 -23.10
CA SER A 63 5.22 58.82 -24.07
C SER A 63 4.10 59.58 -23.37
N ASP A 64 4.08 60.90 -23.52
CA ASP A 64 2.99 61.71 -22.98
C ASP A 64 1.68 61.54 -23.73
N HIS A 65 1.71 60.83 -24.87
CA HIS A 65 0.55 60.60 -25.68
C HIS A 65 -0.36 59.56 -25.03
N LYS A 66 -1.58 59.98 -24.64
CA LYS A 66 -2.56 59.13 -23.95
C LYS A 66 -2.78 57.79 -24.67
N ALA A 67 -2.91 57.78 -26.00
CA ALA A 67 -3.11 56.55 -26.76
C ALA A 67 -1.95 55.55 -26.62
N LEU A 68 -0.69 56.01 -26.62
CA LEU A 68 0.48 55.14 -26.44
C LEU A 68 0.57 54.61 -25.00
N ARG A 69 0.26 55.44 -23.99
CA ARG A 69 0.15 54.98 -22.60
C ARG A 69 -0.95 53.93 -22.44
N ASP A 70 -2.12 54.17 -23.04
CA ASP A 70 -3.25 53.25 -22.99
C ASP A 70 -2.87 51.92 -23.67
N THR A 71 -2.17 51.95 -24.81
CA THR A 71 -1.66 50.74 -25.48
C THR A 71 -0.60 50.00 -24.66
N CYS A 72 0.40 50.70 -24.11
CA CYS A 72 1.42 50.08 -23.26
C CYS A 72 0.80 49.47 -21.98
N LYS A 73 -0.17 50.18 -21.39
CA LYS A 73 -0.95 49.69 -20.26
C LYS A 73 -1.74 48.45 -20.65
N ALA A 74 -2.42 48.44 -21.80
CA ALA A 74 -3.14 47.29 -22.30
C ALA A 74 -2.23 46.08 -22.53
N PHE A 75 -1.09 46.24 -23.21
CA PHE A 75 -0.11 45.17 -23.39
C PHE A 75 0.41 44.62 -22.06
N ARG A 76 0.74 45.49 -21.11
CA ARG A 76 1.18 45.06 -19.77
C ARG A 76 0.07 44.34 -19.03
N THR A 77 -1.16 44.87 -19.05
CA THR A 77 -2.34 44.20 -18.49
C THR A 77 -2.56 42.83 -19.12
N THR A 78 -2.39 42.68 -20.45
CA THR A 78 -2.49 41.39 -21.14
C THR A 78 -1.36 40.44 -20.73
N ILE A 79 -0.11 40.88 -20.73
CA ILE A 79 1.04 40.05 -20.33
C ILE A 79 0.93 39.61 -18.86
N ASP A 80 0.42 40.48 -17.98
CA ASP A 80 0.20 40.17 -16.58
C ASP A 80 -1.10 39.38 -16.31
N SER A 81 -1.97 39.23 -17.32
CA SER A 81 -3.27 38.57 -17.21
C SER A 81 -3.13 37.06 -17.00
N ALA A 82 -4.14 36.45 -16.37
CA ALA A 82 -4.17 35.00 -16.16
C ALA A 82 -4.28 34.25 -17.49
N GLU A 83 -5.00 34.81 -18.46
CA GLU A 83 -5.17 34.22 -19.79
C GLU A 83 -3.86 34.11 -20.56
N TYR A 84 -3.02 35.16 -20.55
CA TYR A 84 -1.72 35.10 -21.22
C TYR A 84 -0.76 34.11 -20.54
N LYS A 85 -0.75 34.07 -19.20
CA LYS A 85 0.02 33.09 -18.43
C LYS A 85 -0.42 31.66 -18.74
N GLY A 86 -1.73 31.42 -18.76
CA GLY A 86 -2.33 30.15 -19.17
C GLY A 86 -1.91 29.77 -20.60
N GLU A 87 -1.97 30.71 -21.54
CA GLU A 87 -1.57 30.46 -22.93
C GLU A 87 -0.08 30.17 -23.09
N ARG A 88 0.79 30.85 -22.33
CA ARG A 88 2.24 30.54 -22.30
C ARG A 88 2.52 29.16 -21.71
N ALA A 89 1.80 28.81 -20.64
CA ALA A 89 1.87 27.50 -20.02
C ALA A 89 1.42 26.39 -20.99
N THR A 90 0.30 26.57 -21.71
CA THR A 90 -0.22 25.59 -22.67
C THR A 90 0.67 25.43 -23.89
N SER A 91 1.16 26.54 -24.42
CA SER A 91 2.01 26.55 -25.62
C SER A 91 3.44 26.05 -25.36
N GLY A 92 3.82 25.81 -24.10
CA GLY A 92 5.15 25.32 -23.72
C GLY A 92 6.25 26.39 -23.78
N TRP A 93 5.88 27.67 -23.81
CA TRP A 93 6.82 28.80 -23.83
C TRP A 93 7.13 29.35 -22.44
N ALA A 94 6.43 28.88 -21.41
CA ALA A 94 6.68 29.28 -20.04
C ALA A 94 7.97 28.63 -19.52
N GLU A 95 8.87 29.41 -18.93
CA GLU A 95 10.05 28.87 -18.28
C GLU A 95 9.63 28.30 -16.93
N VAL A 96 9.69 26.98 -16.78
CA VAL A 96 9.32 26.30 -15.55
C VAL A 96 10.59 25.87 -14.82
N SER A 97 10.67 26.22 -13.56
CA SER A 97 11.76 25.78 -12.69
C SER A 97 11.22 25.42 -11.32
N THR A 98 12.06 24.77 -10.52
CA THR A 98 11.76 24.45 -9.14
C THR A 98 12.84 25.02 -8.25
N HIS A 99 12.44 25.52 -7.08
CA HIS A 99 13.33 25.99 -6.03
C HIS A 99 13.21 25.04 -4.84
N LEU A 100 14.29 24.33 -4.53
CA LEU A 100 14.35 23.45 -3.36
C LEU A 100 14.50 24.31 -2.11
N LEU A 101 13.48 24.31 -1.26
CA LEU A 101 13.51 25.02 0.00
C LEU A 101 14.43 24.27 0.97
N THR A 102 15.50 24.95 1.37
CA THR A 102 16.39 24.47 2.43
C THR A 102 15.66 24.43 3.77
N GLY A 103 16.20 23.66 4.72
CA GLY A 103 15.66 23.61 6.08
C GLY A 103 15.52 24.99 6.72
N GLY A 104 16.48 25.89 6.51
CA GLY A 104 16.37 27.27 7.00
C GLY A 104 15.23 28.07 6.35
N GLU A 105 15.04 27.94 5.04
CA GLU A 105 13.91 28.61 4.35
C GLU A 105 12.56 28.02 4.74
N LEU A 106 12.49 26.71 5.01
CA LEU A 106 11.29 26.06 5.52
C LEU A 106 10.98 26.52 6.93
N TYR A 107 11.97 26.54 7.82
CA TYR A 107 11.83 27.07 9.16
C TYR A 107 11.31 28.52 9.13
N ASP A 108 11.88 29.39 8.30
CA ASP A 108 11.44 30.79 8.19
C ASP A 108 10.01 30.91 7.65
N ARG A 109 9.58 29.95 6.82
CA ARG A 109 8.22 29.91 6.28
C ARG A 109 7.21 29.44 7.31
N ASP A 110 7.59 28.46 8.13
CA ASP A 110 6.73 27.86 9.15
C ASP A 110 6.68 28.77 10.41
N ASN A 111 7.76 29.53 10.66
CA ASN A 111 7.93 30.46 11.77
C ASN A 111 8.22 31.90 11.25
N PRO A 112 7.25 32.57 10.62
CA PRO A 112 7.47 33.87 9.98
C PRO A 112 7.85 34.99 10.97
N ASP A 113 7.50 34.82 12.25
CA ASP A 113 7.82 35.76 13.33
C ASP A 113 9.17 35.45 14.03
N GLY A 114 9.86 34.39 13.60
CA GLY A 114 11.09 33.89 14.23
C GLY A 114 10.83 32.95 15.42
N PRO A 115 11.90 32.51 16.12
CA PRO A 115 11.79 31.68 17.32
C PRO A 115 10.97 32.38 18.41
N GLU A 116 10.08 31.62 19.06
CA GLU A 116 9.28 32.12 20.18
C GLU A 116 10.15 32.38 21.42
N ASP A 117 9.69 33.27 22.30
CA ASP A 117 10.28 33.53 23.63
C ASP A 117 11.76 33.96 23.69
N VAL A 118 12.30 34.52 22.61
CA VAL A 118 13.66 35.10 22.65
C VAL A 118 13.66 36.47 23.31
N SER A 119 14.04 36.49 24.59
CA SER A 119 14.29 37.72 25.37
C SER A 119 15.73 37.79 25.85
N LEU A 120 16.26 39.00 26.02
CA LEU A 120 17.58 39.18 26.62
C LEU A 120 17.51 38.92 28.13
N SER A 121 18.37 38.04 28.62
CA SER A 121 18.59 37.83 30.05
C SER A 121 19.48 38.94 30.61
N ASP A 122 19.46 39.14 31.93
CA ASP A 122 20.29 40.14 32.62
C ASP A 122 21.82 39.90 32.43
N GLY A 123 22.23 38.77 31.85
CA GLY A 123 23.62 38.46 31.51
C GLY A 123 24.00 38.63 30.03
N ASP A 124 23.04 38.93 29.15
CA ASP A 124 23.29 38.94 27.70
C ASP A 124 23.91 40.26 27.20
N VAL A 125 23.78 41.34 27.98
CA VAL A 125 24.29 42.68 27.66
C VAL A 125 24.67 43.40 28.94
N ASP A 126 25.70 44.24 28.87
CA ASP A 126 26.11 45.09 30.00
C ASP A 126 24.93 45.99 30.45
N GLU A 127 24.83 46.26 31.76
CA GLU A 127 23.79 47.14 32.32
C GLU A 127 23.76 48.53 31.64
N ASP A 128 24.94 49.00 31.23
CA ASP A 128 25.18 50.27 30.54
C ASP A 128 25.00 50.21 29.01
N ALA A 129 24.63 49.06 28.45
CA ALA A 129 24.47 48.88 27.00
C ALA A 129 23.37 49.79 26.43
N THR A 130 23.69 50.47 25.34
CA THR A 130 22.79 51.32 24.57
C THR A 130 21.66 50.51 23.94
N GLU A 131 20.55 51.16 23.58
CA GLU A 131 19.42 50.51 22.89
C GLU A 131 19.85 49.83 21.57
N ILE A 132 20.84 50.41 20.88
CA ILE A 132 21.42 49.83 19.66
C ILE A 132 22.18 48.54 19.99
N GLU A 133 22.99 48.54 21.03
CA GLU A 133 23.73 47.34 21.48
C GLU A 133 22.76 46.24 21.95
N ARG A 134 21.69 46.60 22.66
CA ARG A 134 20.63 45.65 23.05
C ARG A 134 19.89 45.09 21.83
N ALA A 135 19.55 45.90 20.84
CA ALA A 135 18.91 45.43 19.61
C ALA A 135 19.82 44.48 18.81
N VAL A 136 21.12 44.78 18.74
CA VAL A 136 22.11 43.90 18.10
C VAL A 136 22.24 42.58 18.87
N ALA A 137 22.37 42.64 20.21
CA ALA A 137 22.44 41.45 21.05
C ALA A 137 21.18 40.56 20.89
N LEU A 138 20.00 41.19 20.84
CA LEU A 138 18.74 40.48 20.61
C LEU A 138 18.73 39.80 19.24
N GLN A 139 19.18 40.46 18.17
CA GLN A 139 19.30 39.84 16.84
C GLN A 139 20.25 38.65 16.82
N TRP A 140 21.40 38.74 17.50
CA TRP A 140 22.32 37.60 17.63
C TRP A 140 21.69 36.45 18.41
N LYS A 141 20.95 36.74 19.48
CA LYS A 141 20.25 35.72 20.25
C LYS A 141 19.15 35.05 19.45
N ILE A 142 18.36 35.82 18.68
CA ILE A 142 17.36 35.29 17.74
C ILE A 142 18.03 34.42 16.69
N ALA A 143 19.14 34.85 16.09
CA ALA A 143 19.86 34.06 15.11
C ALA A 143 20.44 32.76 15.70
N GLY A 144 20.95 32.81 16.93
CA GLY A 144 21.44 31.64 17.67
C GLY A 144 20.32 30.65 17.97
N LYS A 145 19.19 31.13 18.51
CA LYS A 145 18.03 30.30 18.82
C LYS A 145 17.41 29.69 17.56
N ARG A 146 17.32 30.46 16.48
CA ARG A 146 16.92 29.97 15.16
C ARG A 146 17.80 28.81 14.69
N LEU A 147 19.13 28.90 14.84
CA LEU A 147 20.03 27.81 14.44
C LEU A 147 19.85 26.57 15.32
N GLU A 148 19.67 26.76 16.63
CA GLU A 148 19.38 25.68 17.58
C GLU A 148 18.08 24.96 17.19
N GLU A 149 16.98 25.69 16.97
CA GLU A 149 15.69 25.12 16.57
C GLU A 149 15.74 24.45 15.18
N ILE A 150 16.50 25.00 14.23
CA ILE A 150 16.73 24.33 12.94
C ILE A 150 17.36 22.95 13.15
N ILE A 151 18.30 22.80 14.07
CA ILE A 151 18.93 21.51 14.38
C ILE A 151 17.98 20.63 15.17
N GLU A 152 17.37 21.16 16.23
CA GLU A 152 16.47 20.45 17.15
C GLU A 152 15.24 19.87 16.42
N TYR A 153 14.67 20.61 15.46
CA TYR A 153 13.53 20.17 14.67
C TYR A 153 13.93 19.44 13.37
N GLY A 154 15.21 19.08 13.20
CA GLY A 154 15.68 18.27 12.07
C GLY A 154 15.68 18.98 10.71
N TYR A 155 15.69 20.31 10.64
CA TYR A 155 15.75 21.03 9.37
C TYR A 155 17.14 20.87 8.72
N SER A 156 17.18 20.17 7.59
CA SER A 156 18.36 19.79 6.81
C SER A 156 18.48 20.56 5.49
N GLU A 157 19.57 20.37 4.73
CA GLU A 157 19.74 21.01 3.41
C GLU A 157 18.71 20.59 2.36
N LEU A 158 18.06 19.44 2.56
CA LEU A 158 17.04 18.89 1.65
C LEU A 158 15.60 19.20 2.08
N GLY A 159 15.39 19.59 3.33
CA GLY A 159 14.06 19.74 3.90
C GLY A 159 14.03 19.38 5.38
N CYS A 160 12.88 18.94 5.90
CA CYS A 160 12.81 18.41 7.26
C CYS A 160 13.30 16.95 7.28
N MET A 161 14.19 16.59 8.21
CA MET A 161 14.70 15.24 8.42
C MET A 161 14.12 14.72 9.72
N ASP A 162 13.53 13.53 9.64
CA ASP A 162 13.16 12.77 10.83
C ASP A 162 14.40 12.00 11.29
N GLU A 163 14.93 12.31 12.47
CA GLU A 163 16.17 11.69 12.98
C GLU A 163 15.97 10.23 13.41
N ASP A 164 14.76 9.90 13.86
CA ASP A 164 14.40 8.58 14.37
C ASP A 164 14.33 7.55 13.24
N TYR A 165 13.83 7.96 12.06
CA TYR A 165 13.64 7.07 10.92
C TYR A 165 14.53 7.39 9.71
N GLY A 166 15.21 8.54 9.73
CA GLY A 166 16.19 8.97 8.74
C GLY A 166 15.61 9.41 7.39
N TYR A 167 14.31 9.67 7.29
CA TYR A 167 13.67 10.14 6.04
C TYR A 167 13.68 11.66 5.94
N HIS A 168 13.63 12.19 4.71
CA HIS A 168 13.52 13.62 4.45
C HIS A 168 12.18 13.98 3.82
N ASP A 169 11.46 14.93 4.43
CA ASP A 169 10.35 15.67 3.86
C ASP A 169 10.85 16.89 3.09
N ILE A 170 10.80 16.78 1.77
CA ILE A 170 11.36 17.75 0.83
C ILE A 170 10.20 18.59 0.28
N THR A 171 10.30 19.91 0.39
CA THR A 171 9.36 20.83 -0.25
C THR A 171 10.07 21.67 -1.30
N MET A 172 9.48 21.73 -2.49
CA MET A 172 9.95 22.58 -3.57
C MET A 172 8.88 23.59 -3.96
N ASP A 173 9.29 24.82 -4.19
CA ASP A 173 8.46 25.82 -4.83
C ASP A 173 8.54 25.67 -6.34
N ILE A 174 7.37 25.72 -7.01
CA ILE A 174 7.30 25.67 -8.46
C ILE A 174 7.21 27.10 -8.96
N GLU A 175 8.10 27.48 -9.88
CA GLU A 175 8.15 28.80 -10.47
C GLU A 175 7.88 28.74 -11.97
N VAL A 176 7.04 29.66 -12.44
CA VAL A 176 6.77 29.88 -13.86
C VAL A 176 7.14 31.31 -14.23
N ASP A 177 8.08 31.46 -15.17
CA ASP A 177 8.69 32.74 -15.54
C ASP A 177 9.20 33.51 -14.30
N GLY A 178 9.83 32.79 -13.35
CA GLY A 178 10.38 33.32 -12.09
C GLY A 178 9.34 33.76 -11.06
N LYS A 179 8.06 33.36 -11.22
CA LYS A 179 7.00 33.62 -10.24
C LYS A 179 6.54 32.30 -9.64
N ARG A 180 6.54 32.22 -8.30
CA ARG A 180 5.96 31.10 -7.56
C ARG A 180 4.50 30.87 -7.98
N CYS A 181 4.22 29.69 -8.52
CA CYS A 181 2.91 29.29 -9.02
C CYS A 181 2.37 28.05 -8.33
N GLY A 182 3.17 27.38 -7.50
CA GLY A 182 2.78 26.12 -6.88
C GLY A 182 3.83 25.60 -5.90
N SER A 183 3.61 24.37 -5.43
CA SER A 183 4.56 23.63 -4.61
C SER A 183 4.51 22.13 -4.94
N MET A 184 5.61 21.45 -4.65
CA MET A 184 5.74 20.00 -4.76
C MET A 184 6.29 19.46 -3.44
N HIS A 185 5.72 18.36 -2.97
CA HIS A 185 6.17 17.68 -1.75
C HIS A 185 6.67 16.28 -2.13
N LEU A 186 7.91 16.00 -1.75
CA LEU A 186 8.59 14.74 -1.99
C LEU A 186 9.03 14.14 -0.65
N VAL A 187 9.11 12.82 -0.57
CA VAL A 187 9.63 12.10 0.59
C VAL A 187 10.79 11.23 0.14
N LEU A 188 11.95 11.40 0.76
CA LEU A 188 13.14 10.59 0.48
C LEU A 188 13.40 9.64 1.66
N LEU A 189 13.21 8.35 1.42
CA LEU A 189 13.53 7.28 2.36
C LEU A 189 14.91 6.70 2.06
N PRO A 190 15.77 6.46 3.06
CA PRO A 190 16.99 5.69 2.87
C PRO A 190 16.66 4.23 2.53
N ARG A 191 17.53 3.55 1.76
CA ARG A 191 17.40 2.12 1.44
C ARG A 191 18.74 1.41 1.51
N GLY A 192 18.73 0.14 1.87
CA GLY A 192 19.90 -0.72 1.89
C GLY A 192 20.19 -1.32 3.26
N VAL A 193 21.12 -2.27 3.30
CA VAL A 193 21.44 -3.10 4.48
C VAL A 193 22.17 -2.31 5.57
N TYR A 194 22.80 -1.18 5.21
CA TYR A 194 23.61 -0.38 6.12
C TYR A 194 22.82 0.68 6.88
N HIS A 195 21.49 0.70 6.76
CA HIS A 195 20.66 1.60 7.54
C HIS A 195 20.21 0.92 8.82
N ASN A 196 20.27 1.67 9.92
CA ASN A 196 19.94 1.19 11.26
C ASN A 196 18.45 0.83 11.41
N TYR A 197 17.61 1.27 10.48
CA TYR A 197 16.15 1.14 10.57
C TYR A 197 15.57 0.33 9.40
N PRO A 198 14.60 -0.55 9.67
CA PRO A 198 13.81 -1.20 8.62
C PRO A 198 13.10 -0.16 7.75
N PHE A 199 13.25 -0.28 6.43
CA PHE A 199 12.63 0.60 5.43
C PHE A 199 11.11 0.70 5.59
N HIS A 200 10.44 -0.40 5.96
CA HIS A 200 9.00 -0.41 6.20
C HIS A 200 8.57 0.39 7.43
N GLU A 201 9.40 0.44 8.48
CA GLU A 201 9.11 1.25 9.67
C GLU A 201 9.19 2.74 9.33
N ALA A 202 10.22 3.18 8.60
CA ALA A 202 10.32 4.56 8.13
C ALA A 202 9.14 4.96 7.21
N ALA A 203 8.69 4.03 6.35
CA ALA A 203 7.54 4.27 5.48
C ALA A 203 6.22 4.37 6.27
N ASP A 204 6.03 3.52 7.30
CA ASP A 204 4.87 3.53 8.20
C ASP A 204 4.83 4.78 9.09
N ALA A 205 5.97 5.14 9.66
CA ALA A 205 6.12 6.32 10.52
C ALA A 205 5.71 7.62 9.80
N HIS A 206 6.06 7.75 8.52
CA HIS A 206 5.72 8.95 7.75
C HIS A 206 4.23 8.98 7.32
N SER A 207 3.73 7.96 6.60
CA SER A 207 2.32 7.96 6.16
C SER A 207 1.77 6.60 5.71
N SER A 208 0.46 6.41 5.82
CA SER A 208 -0.22 5.20 5.32
C SER A 208 -0.06 4.98 3.81
N GLU A 209 0.06 6.07 3.04
CA GLU A 209 0.33 5.99 1.60
C GLU A 209 1.73 5.45 1.35
N LEU A 210 2.73 5.98 2.05
CA LEU A 210 4.11 5.56 1.88
C LEU A 210 4.33 4.14 2.41
N GLN A 211 3.66 3.75 3.49
CA GLN A 211 3.59 2.36 3.95
C GLN A 211 3.04 1.44 2.84
N MET A 212 1.90 1.80 2.25
CA MET A 212 1.27 1.02 1.19
C MET A 212 2.21 0.88 -0.03
N VAL A 213 2.84 1.98 -0.46
CA VAL A 213 3.77 1.97 -1.59
C VAL A 213 5.03 1.19 -1.25
N GLY A 214 5.64 1.47 -0.10
CA GLY A 214 6.87 0.86 0.39
C GLY A 214 6.76 -0.65 0.52
N VAL A 215 5.73 -1.15 1.22
CA VAL A 215 5.48 -2.59 1.42
C VAL A 215 5.19 -3.31 0.11
N ARG A 216 4.55 -2.62 -0.83
CA ARG A 216 4.19 -3.20 -2.13
C ARG A 216 5.38 -3.28 -3.08
N LEU A 217 6.25 -2.28 -3.07
CA LEU A 217 7.35 -2.15 -4.03
C LEU A 217 8.67 -2.72 -3.52
N CYS A 218 8.91 -2.69 -2.22
CA CYS A 218 10.17 -3.09 -1.59
C CYS A 218 9.96 -4.04 -0.40
N ASP A 219 11.00 -4.79 -0.04
CA ASP A 219 11.06 -5.57 1.19
C ASP A 219 11.42 -4.69 2.41
N SER A 220 11.55 -5.30 3.59
CA SER A 220 11.79 -4.59 4.85
C SER A 220 13.13 -3.84 4.90
N VAL A 221 14.06 -4.11 3.98
CA VAL A 221 15.35 -3.40 3.87
C VAL A 221 15.40 -2.47 2.65
N GLY A 222 14.29 -2.30 1.94
CA GLY A 222 14.17 -1.41 0.79
C GLY A 222 14.59 -2.05 -0.54
N ARG A 223 14.88 -3.34 -0.61
CA ARG A 223 15.20 -4.00 -1.89
C ARG A 223 13.93 -4.17 -2.71
N LEU A 224 14.06 -4.04 -4.02
CA LEU A 224 12.95 -4.12 -4.95
C LEU A 224 12.28 -5.51 -4.91
N LYS A 225 10.94 -5.53 -4.88
CA LYS A 225 10.11 -6.75 -5.02
C LYS A 225 9.57 -6.90 -6.44
N VAL A 226 9.28 -5.79 -7.11
CA VAL A 226 8.44 -5.75 -8.31
C VAL A 226 9.24 -5.93 -9.60
N ARG A 227 8.76 -6.80 -10.49
CA ARG A 227 9.46 -7.23 -11.71
C ARG A 227 9.59 -6.13 -12.75
N SER A 228 8.55 -5.35 -12.98
CA SER A 228 8.59 -4.24 -13.94
C SER A 228 9.73 -3.27 -13.64
N ILE A 229 10.03 -3.05 -12.35
CA ILE A 229 11.17 -2.23 -11.91
C ILE A 229 12.48 -3.01 -12.04
N LYS A 230 12.54 -4.26 -11.55
CA LYS A 230 13.75 -5.11 -11.63
C LYS A 230 14.23 -5.32 -13.07
N ASN A 231 13.33 -5.51 -14.03
CA ASN A 231 13.68 -5.70 -15.43
C ASN A 231 14.39 -4.47 -16.01
N GLU A 232 13.95 -3.27 -15.60
CA GLU A 232 14.57 -2.01 -16.01
C GLU A 232 15.88 -1.77 -15.26
N GLU A 233 15.93 -2.16 -13.98
CA GLU A 233 17.14 -2.15 -13.17
C GLU A 233 18.21 -3.09 -13.72
N LEU A 234 17.88 -4.29 -14.21
CA LEU A 234 18.87 -5.20 -14.83
C LEU A 234 19.61 -4.56 -16.01
N VAL A 235 19.00 -3.54 -16.64
CA VAL A 235 19.61 -2.79 -17.74
C VAL A 235 20.50 -1.66 -17.22
N SER A 236 20.14 -1.00 -16.12
CA SER A 236 20.87 0.16 -15.60
C SER A 236 21.84 -0.14 -14.45
N GLY A 237 21.50 -1.10 -13.59
CA GLY A 237 22.13 -1.39 -12.30
C GLY A 237 21.87 -0.34 -11.22
N GLU A 238 21.12 0.73 -11.52
CA GLU A 238 21.05 1.92 -10.67
C GLU A 238 20.08 1.74 -9.48
N ALA A 239 18.99 0.98 -9.63
CA ALA A 239 17.87 1.02 -8.69
C ALA A 239 18.08 0.28 -7.35
N GLY A 240 19.17 -0.49 -7.21
CA GLY A 240 19.39 -1.40 -6.08
C GLY A 240 20.12 -0.77 -4.89
N GLU A 241 20.82 0.33 -5.12
CA GLU A 241 21.64 1.03 -4.13
C GLU A 241 21.27 2.53 -4.17
N GLY A 242 20.81 3.11 -3.05
CA GLY A 242 20.42 4.53 -2.96
C GLY A 242 18.98 4.77 -2.53
N GLY A 243 18.59 6.03 -2.33
CA GLY A 243 17.32 6.39 -1.71
C GLY A 243 16.07 6.06 -2.55
N PHE A 244 14.95 5.88 -1.86
CA PHE A 244 13.60 5.76 -2.39
C PHE A 244 12.91 7.12 -2.29
N LEU A 245 12.68 7.76 -3.43
CA LEU A 245 11.98 9.04 -3.50
C LEU A 245 10.51 8.80 -3.86
N HIS A 246 9.60 9.49 -3.19
CA HIS A 246 8.17 9.41 -3.50
C HIS A 246 7.60 10.81 -3.71
N ILE A 247 6.92 11.02 -4.85
CA ILE A 247 6.19 12.26 -5.12
C ILE A 247 4.85 12.18 -4.40
N LYS A 248 4.74 12.86 -3.26
CA LYS A 248 3.55 12.84 -2.39
C LYS A 248 2.43 13.70 -2.97
N THR A 249 2.73 14.95 -3.33
CA THR A 249 1.75 15.86 -3.93
C THR A 249 2.40 16.87 -4.85
N VAL A 250 1.68 17.24 -5.91
CA VAL A 250 2.02 18.37 -6.78
C VAL A 250 0.83 19.33 -6.79
N ARG A 251 1.06 20.59 -6.45
CA ARG A 251 0.01 21.62 -6.43
C ARG A 251 0.44 22.78 -7.30
N ILE A 252 -0.37 23.12 -8.29
CA ILE A 252 -0.16 24.29 -9.14
C ILE A 252 -1.41 25.16 -9.07
N ASN A 253 -1.22 26.47 -9.11
CA ASN A 253 -2.32 27.42 -9.15
C ASN A 253 -3.15 27.22 -10.44
N GLU A 254 -4.48 27.25 -10.30
CA GLU A 254 -5.47 27.05 -11.37
C GLU A 254 -5.18 27.91 -12.63
N ALA A 255 -4.60 29.11 -12.46
CA ALA A 255 -4.22 29.98 -13.58
C ALA A 255 -3.17 29.37 -14.52
N TYR A 256 -2.38 28.41 -14.05
CA TYR A 256 -1.38 27.67 -14.83
C TYR A 256 -1.81 26.21 -15.09
N GLN A 257 -3.07 25.88 -14.81
CA GLN A 257 -3.70 24.59 -15.08
C GLN A 257 -4.92 24.72 -16.03
N PRO A 258 -4.83 25.41 -17.18
CA PRO A 258 -5.91 25.35 -18.16
C PRO A 258 -6.16 23.89 -18.54
N MET A 259 -7.44 23.51 -18.68
CA MET A 259 -7.85 22.11 -18.79
C MET A 259 -6.99 21.34 -19.81
N ASP A 260 -6.44 20.21 -19.36
CA ASP A 260 -5.56 19.29 -20.10
C ASP A 260 -4.09 19.75 -20.30
N CYS A 261 -3.67 20.91 -19.77
CA CYS A 261 -2.27 21.32 -19.83
C CYS A 261 -1.39 20.49 -18.88
N THR A 262 -0.63 19.57 -19.45
CA THR A 262 0.32 18.72 -18.71
C THR A 262 1.74 19.31 -18.66
N SER A 263 2.02 20.37 -19.42
CA SER A 263 3.38 20.87 -19.63
C SER A 263 4.02 21.44 -18.37
N VAL A 264 3.34 22.31 -17.63
CA VAL A 264 3.93 22.93 -16.43
C VAL A 264 4.24 21.88 -15.36
N VAL A 265 3.30 20.97 -15.10
CA VAL A 265 3.52 19.88 -14.12
C VAL A 265 4.67 18.97 -14.58
N SER A 266 4.73 18.60 -15.86
CA SER A 266 5.80 17.74 -16.39
C SER A 266 7.17 18.38 -16.23
N GLU A 267 7.31 19.66 -16.62
CA GLU A 267 8.57 20.40 -16.49
C GLU A 267 8.93 20.63 -15.02
N ALA A 268 7.96 20.91 -14.15
CA ALA A 268 8.19 21.06 -12.72
C ALA A 268 8.71 19.75 -12.09
N VAL A 269 8.09 18.61 -12.41
CA VAL A 269 8.53 17.29 -11.94
C VAL A 269 9.93 16.98 -12.48
N ARG A 270 10.19 17.25 -13.76
CA ARG A 270 11.52 17.05 -14.35
C ARG A 270 12.56 17.91 -13.63
N SER A 271 12.30 19.21 -13.51
CA SER A 271 13.18 20.17 -12.84
C SER A 271 13.49 19.74 -11.40
N ALA A 272 12.46 19.34 -10.64
CA ALA A 272 12.57 18.86 -9.26
C ALA A 272 13.51 17.66 -9.16
N LEU A 273 13.28 16.63 -9.98
CA LEU A 273 14.06 15.39 -9.91
C LEU A 273 15.50 15.54 -10.40
N THR A 274 15.77 16.57 -11.22
CA THR A 274 17.12 16.92 -11.70
C THR A 274 17.80 17.99 -10.84
N GLN A 275 17.24 18.34 -9.67
CA GLN A 275 17.89 19.28 -8.76
C GLN A 275 19.28 18.77 -8.36
N PRO A 276 20.34 19.59 -8.47
CA PRO A 276 21.71 19.14 -8.16
C PRO A 276 21.88 18.57 -6.75
N LYS A 277 21.13 19.09 -5.77
CA LYS A 277 21.14 18.58 -4.38
C LYS A 277 20.54 17.18 -4.23
N LEU A 278 19.71 16.75 -5.18
CA LEU A 278 19.12 15.40 -5.21
C LEU A 278 19.91 14.43 -6.09
N GLU A 279 20.88 14.90 -6.86
CA GLU A 279 21.69 14.06 -7.74
C GLU A 279 22.43 13.00 -6.92
N GLY A 280 22.21 11.72 -7.28
CA GLY A 280 22.79 10.57 -6.58
C GLY A 280 22.20 10.25 -5.20
N LYS A 281 21.22 11.03 -4.71
CA LYS A 281 20.56 10.76 -3.42
C LYS A 281 19.43 9.74 -3.52
N TRP A 282 18.83 9.63 -4.69
CA TRP A 282 17.78 8.68 -4.98
C TRP A 282 18.14 7.85 -6.20
N THR A 283 17.63 6.62 -6.23
CA THR A 283 17.81 5.71 -7.38
C THR A 283 16.52 5.05 -7.84
N LEU A 284 15.45 5.20 -7.07
CA LEU A 284 14.10 4.91 -7.48
C LEU A 284 13.20 6.07 -7.06
N VAL A 285 12.47 6.65 -8.01
CA VAL A 285 11.37 7.56 -7.70
C VAL A 285 10.03 6.92 -8.05
N THR A 286 9.04 7.12 -7.19
CA THR A 286 7.68 6.63 -7.39
C THR A 286 6.67 7.76 -7.29
N ALA A 287 5.53 7.58 -7.95
CA ALA A 287 4.40 8.49 -7.87
C ALA A 287 3.11 7.68 -8.03
N ILE A 288 2.06 8.10 -7.33
CA ILE A 288 0.70 7.64 -7.55
C ILE A 288 -0.04 8.77 -8.25
N SER A 289 -0.75 8.46 -9.34
CA SER A 289 -1.51 9.49 -10.04
C SER A 289 -2.56 10.12 -9.14
N ASP A 290 -2.47 11.44 -8.97
CA ASP A 290 -3.34 12.22 -8.12
C ASP A 290 -4.30 13.05 -8.99
N TYR A 291 -5.55 12.63 -8.98
CA TYR A 291 -6.64 13.34 -9.65
C TYR A 291 -6.80 14.78 -9.15
N GLN A 292 -6.36 15.11 -7.93
CA GLN A 292 -6.47 16.46 -7.37
C GLN A 292 -5.61 17.48 -8.13
N VAL A 293 -4.59 17.03 -8.86
CA VAL A 293 -3.74 17.90 -9.69
C VAL A 293 -4.57 18.62 -10.76
N TYR A 294 -5.62 17.99 -11.28
CA TYR A 294 -6.44 18.52 -12.39
C TYR A 294 -7.91 18.75 -12.04
N MET A 295 -8.34 18.47 -10.80
CA MET A 295 -9.70 18.78 -10.36
C MET A 295 -9.82 20.25 -9.96
N THR A 296 -10.85 20.92 -10.46
CA THR A 296 -11.16 22.29 -10.02
C THR A 296 -11.70 22.28 -8.58
N THR A 297 -11.66 23.44 -7.92
CA THR A 297 -12.24 23.61 -6.58
C THR A 297 -13.73 23.22 -6.56
N GLU A 298 -14.48 23.60 -7.61
CA GLU A 298 -15.90 23.25 -7.75
C GLU A 298 -16.13 21.74 -7.90
N GLU A 299 -15.29 21.05 -8.68
CA GLU A 299 -15.36 19.60 -8.86
C GLU A 299 -15.04 18.85 -7.55
N MET A 300 -14.05 19.34 -6.78
CA MET A 300 -13.74 18.79 -5.46
C MET A 300 -14.88 18.97 -4.46
N GLU A 301 -15.56 20.12 -4.49
CA GLU A 301 -16.78 20.35 -3.70
C GLU A 301 -17.93 19.46 -4.14
N PHE A 302 -18.12 19.27 -5.45
CA PHE A 302 -19.14 18.39 -6.01
C PHE A 302 -18.92 16.94 -5.58
N LYS A 303 -17.68 16.45 -5.64
CA LYS A 303 -17.32 15.11 -5.15
C LYS A 303 -17.61 14.94 -3.66
N ARG A 304 -17.28 15.96 -2.85
CA ARG A 304 -17.62 15.98 -1.41
C ARG A 304 -19.14 15.88 -1.20
N LYS A 305 -19.95 16.62 -1.97
CA LYS A 305 -21.42 16.54 -1.91
C LYS A 305 -21.94 15.15 -2.27
N ILE A 306 -21.44 14.54 -3.34
CA ILE A 306 -21.87 13.19 -3.77
C ILE A 306 -21.61 12.13 -2.70
N ARG A 307 -20.48 12.22 -1.99
CA ARG A 307 -20.14 11.27 -0.91
C ARG A 307 -21.21 11.22 0.19
N TYR A 308 -21.98 12.29 0.38
CA TYR A 308 -23.02 12.39 1.41
C TYR A 308 -24.46 12.25 0.89
N GLY A 309 -24.69 12.05 -0.41
CA GLY A 309 -26.07 11.92 -0.91
C GLY A 309 -26.30 12.14 -2.41
N GLY A 310 -25.32 11.84 -3.27
CA GLY A 310 -25.51 11.90 -4.74
C GLY A 310 -26.35 10.73 -5.27
N ASN A 311 -27.10 10.96 -6.34
CA ASN A 311 -27.76 9.86 -7.04
C ASN A 311 -26.74 9.03 -7.86
N ALA A 312 -27.14 7.83 -8.32
CA ALA A 312 -26.24 6.92 -9.03
C ALA A 312 -25.61 7.53 -10.30
N ALA A 313 -26.36 8.37 -11.03
CA ALA A 313 -25.86 9.02 -12.25
C ALA A 313 -24.86 10.15 -11.94
N GLU A 314 -25.06 10.89 -10.85
CA GLU A 314 -24.09 11.89 -10.38
C GLU A 314 -22.80 11.23 -9.92
N LYS A 315 -22.91 10.10 -9.20
CA LYS A 315 -21.76 9.29 -8.78
C LYS A 315 -20.98 8.78 -9.98
N GLU A 316 -21.66 8.18 -10.97
CA GLU A 316 -21.03 7.72 -12.21
C GLU A 316 -20.34 8.85 -12.97
N ARG A 317 -20.97 10.04 -13.06
CA ARG A 317 -20.35 11.21 -13.69
C ARG A 317 -19.11 11.68 -12.95
N ALA A 318 -19.14 11.72 -11.62
CA ALA A 318 -18.00 12.12 -10.80
C ALA A 318 -16.86 11.11 -10.87
N ASP A 319 -17.18 9.80 -10.85
CA ASP A 319 -16.19 8.72 -10.98
C ASP A 319 -15.52 8.75 -12.36
N LYS A 320 -16.29 9.01 -13.43
CA LYS A 320 -15.75 9.22 -14.78
C LYS A 320 -14.79 10.41 -14.83
N ARG A 321 -15.18 11.56 -14.28
CA ARG A 321 -14.33 12.76 -14.27
C ARG A 321 -13.06 12.56 -13.43
N PHE A 322 -13.20 11.91 -12.28
CA PHE A 322 -12.07 11.52 -11.44
C PHE A 322 -11.05 10.68 -12.21
N TRP A 323 -11.54 9.70 -12.98
CA TRP A 323 -10.69 8.83 -13.79
C TRP A 323 -10.00 9.60 -14.92
N GLU A 324 -10.71 10.51 -15.59
CA GLU A 324 -10.12 11.41 -16.59
C GLU A 324 -8.99 12.28 -15.99
N CYS A 325 -9.18 12.83 -14.78
CA CYS A 325 -8.13 13.61 -14.10
C CYS A 325 -6.93 12.76 -13.68
N ALA A 326 -7.15 11.56 -13.14
CA ALA A 326 -6.06 10.63 -12.80
C ALA A 326 -5.28 10.20 -14.05
N LEU A 327 -5.97 10.01 -15.17
CA LEU A 327 -5.37 9.69 -16.46
C LEU A 327 -4.51 10.85 -16.99
N LEU A 328 -4.97 12.09 -16.85
CA LEU A 328 -4.18 13.28 -17.22
C LEU A 328 -2.88 13.34 -16.42
N ASP A 329 -2.95 13.12 -15.10
CA ASP A 329 -1.77 13.10 -14.23
C ASP A 329 -0.81 11.94 -14.56
N THR A 330 -1.36 10.77 -14.87
CA THR A 330 -0.57 9.64 -15.40
C THR A 330 0.20 10.07 -16.65
N LYS A 331 -0.46 10.70 -17.61
CA LYS A 331 0.17 11.15 -18.86
C LYS A 331 1.25 12.18 -18.60
N THR A 332 1.03 13.13 -17.69
CA THR A 332 2.04 14.09 -17.23
C THR A 332 3.32 13.39 -16.77
N LEU A 333 3.20 12.40 -15.90
CA LEU A 333 4.36 11.66 -15.39
C LEU A 333 5.03 10.84 -16.51
N LEU A 334 4.25 10.21 -17.40
CA LEU A 334 4.78 9.50 -18.57
C LEU A 334 5.56 10.41 -19.52
N ARG A 335 5.19 11.70 -19.63
CA ARG A 335 5.94 12.68 -20.43
C ARG A 335 7.35 12.89 -19.89
N VAL A 336 7.50 12.86 -18.56
CA VAL A 336 8.79 13.04 -17.86
C VAL A 336 9.70 11.81 -17.97
N GLY A 337 9.15 10.68 -18.42
CA GLY A 337 9.88 9.42 -18.59
C GLY A 337 9.49 8.35 -17.57
N PHE A 338 8.47 8.59 -16.73
CA PHE A 338 7.96 7.54 -15.86
C PHE A 338 7.40 6.37 -16.68
N LYS A 339 7.38 5.20 -16.04
CA LYS A 339 6.76 3.98 -16.55
C LYS A 339 5.72 3.48 -15.55
N GLN A 340 4.65 2.87 -16.06
CA GLN A 340 3.61 2.27 -15.23
C GLN A 340 4.13 0.97 -14.61
N ILE A 341 3.80 0.75 -13.33
CA ILE A 341 4.11 -0.49 -12.62
C ILE A 341 3.00 -1.50 -12.95
N ALA A 342 3.31 -2.52 -13.76
CA ALA A 342 2.31 -3.47 -14.27
C ALA A 342 1.56 -4.23 -13.15
N GLU A 343 2.26 -4.54 -12.07
CA GLU A 343 1.83 -5.40 -10.96
C GLU A 343 0.88 -4.71 -9.97
N THR A 344 0.70 -3.40 -10.11
CA THR A 344 -0.24 -2.60 -9.31
C THR A 344 -1.56 -2.35 -10.05
N VAL A 345 -1.62 -2.70 -11.35
CA VAL A 345 -2.81 -2.54 -12.20
C VAL A 345 -3.82 -3.67 -11.90
N SER A 346 -4.51 -3.57 -10.76
CA SER A 346 -5.46 -4.61 -10.35
C SER A 346 -6.92 -4.30 -10.67
N GLN A 347 -7.33 -3.02 -10.68
CA GLN A 347 -8.72 -2.62 -10.85
C GLN A 347 -8.82 -1.29 -11.62
N LYS A 348 -9.90 -1.12 -12.40
CA LYS A 348 -10.20 0.10 -13.18
C LYS A 348 -10.37 1.38 -12.36
N GLN A 349 -10.39 1.29 -11.03
CA GLN A 349 -10.61 2.45 -10.15
C GLN A 349 -9.38 2.82 -9.32
N ASN A 350 -8.32 2.01 -9.37
CA ASN A 350 -7.11 2.32 -8.61
C ASN A 350 -6.27 3.35 -9.38
N PRO A 351 -5.69 4.34 -8.68
CA PRO A 351 -4.79 5.28 -9.31
C PRO A 351 -3.59 4.53 -9.91
N TYR A 352 -3.03 5.07 -10.98
CA TYR A 352 -1.88 4.48 -11.65
C TYR A 352 -0.64 4.68 -10.81
N TRP A 353 0.11 3.60 -10.57
CA TRP A 353 1.41 3.70 -9.91
C TRP A 353 2.48 3.74 -10.97
N LEU A 354 3.38 4.69 -10.80
CA LEU A 354 4.40 5.03 -11.77
C LEU A 354 5.75 5.04 -11.07
N PHE A 355 6.81 4.71 -11.81
CA PHE A 355 8.17 4.82 -11.33
C PHE A 355 9.07 5.45 -12.38
N ALA A 356 10.17 6.06 -11.94
CA ALA A 356 11.27 6.43 -12.81
C ALA A 356 12.62 6.10 -12.17
N LEU A 357 13.60 5.89 -13.04
CA LEU A 357 15.00 5.72 -12.69
C LEU A 357 15.78 6.96 -13.16
N PRO A 358 16.94 7.28 -12.55
CA PRO A 358 17.76 8.43 -12.96
C PRO A 358 18.08 8.42 -14.46
N CYS A 359 18.38 7.25 -15.04
CA CYS A 359 18.62 7.11 -16.47
C CYS A 359 17.42 7.49 -17.37
N PHE A 360 16.17 7.38 -16.89
CA PHE A 360 15.00 7.78 -17.66
C PHE A 360 14.92 9.30 -17.81
N LEU A 361 15.48 10.04 -16.85
CA LEU A 361 15.57 11.49 -16.88
C LEU A 361 16.69 12.02 -17.79
N LYS A 362 17.31 11.17 -18.61
CA LYS A 362 18.25 11.60 -19.67
C LYS A 362 17.54 11.83 -21.01
N TYR A 363 16.34 11.25 -21.20
CA TYR A 363 15.55 11.42 -22.41
C TYR A 363 14.78 12.74 -22.39
N PRO A 364 14.58 13.40 -23.54
CA PRO A 364 13.77 14.61 -23.61
C PRO A 364 12.33 14.34 -23.14
N ILE A 365 11.68 15.37 -22.60
CA ILE A 365 10.26 15.29 -22.23
C ILE A 365 9.46 15.02 -23.50
N LYS A 366 8.58 14.01 -23.43
CA LYS A 366 7.75 13.62 -24.58
C LYS A 366 6.69 14.68 -24.87
N SER A 367 6.31 14.78 -26.14
CA SER A 367 5.15 15.58 -26.56
C SER A 367 3.85 14.95 -26.06
N PHE A 368 2.74 15.70 -26.13
CA PHE A 368 1.42 15.18 -25.78
C PHE A 368 1.02 14.02 -26.70
N GLU A 369 1.27 14.16 -28.01
CA GLU A 369 0.96 13.15 -29.02
C GLU A 369 1.76 11.86 -28.82
N GLU A 370 3.02 11.96 -28.39
CA GLU A 370 3.86 10.80 -28.09
C GLU A 370 3.36 10.02 -26.87
N VAL A 371 2.87 10.72 -25.85
CA VAL A 371 2.30 10.07 -24.66
C VAL A 371 0.92 9.50 -24.91
N ASP A 372 0.09 10.16 -25.72
CA ASP A 372 -1.19 9.62 -26.17
C ASP A 372 -1.03 8.32 -26.98
N GLN A 373 0.11 8.14 -27.64
CA GLN A 373 0.48 6.90 -28.33
C GLN A 373 1.12 5.86 -27.40
N THR A 374 1.50 6.22 -26.17
CA THR A 374 2.07 5.28 -25.21
C THR A 374 0.92 4.45 -24.62
N PRO A 375 0.84 3.14 -24.92
CA PRO A 375 -0.25 2.33 -24.43
C PRO A 375 -0.13 2.22 -22.90
N LEU A 376 -1.18 2.62 -22.21
CA LEU A 376 -1.32 2.30 -20.79
C LEU A 376 -1.60 0.82 -20.65
N ILE A 377 -1.01 0.23 -19.63
CA ILE A 377 -1.37 -1.13 -19.20
C ILE A 377 -2.77 -1.02 -18.64
N GLU A 378 -3.75 -1.47 -19.43
CA GLU A 378 -5.12 -1.56 -18.98
C GLU A 378 -5.23 -2.70 -17.96
N PRO A 379 -6.04 -2.53 -16.90
CA PRO A 379 -6.37 -3.65 -16.04
C PRO A 379 -7.01 -4.76 -16.88
N PRO A 380 -6.79 -6.03 -16.53
CA PRO A 380 -7.44 -7.13 -17.22
C PRO A 380 -8.96 -6.93 -17.20
N ASP A 381 -9.65 -7.42 -18.23
CA ASP A 381 -11.11 -7.38 -18.26
C ASP A 381 -11.65 -8.34 -17.20
N LEU A 382 -11.92 -7.78 -16.03
CA LEU A 382 -12.42 -8.52 -14.88
C LEU A 382 -13.92 -8.75 -15.04
N PRO A 383 -14.42 -9.92 -14.59
CA PRO A 383 -15.85 -10.12 -14.41
C PRO A 383 -16.46 -8.96 -13.61
N PRO A 384 -17.65 -8.48 -14.00
CA PRO A 384 -18.33 -7.42 -13.27
C PRO A 384 -18.72 -7.93 -11.87
N GLU A 385 -18.84 -7.01 -10.92
CA GLU A 385 -19.38 -7.36 -9.60
C GLU A 385 -20.80 -7.94 -9.71
N PRO A 386 -21.16 -8.94 -8.88
CA PRO A 386 -22.49 -9.53 -8.92
C PRO A 386 -23.56 -8.50 -8.55
N VAL A 387 -24.63 -8.45 -9.35
CA VAL A 387 -25.76 -7.54 -9.15
C VAL A 387 -27.09 -8.32 -9.11
N GLY A 388 -28.12 -7.73 -8.50
CA GLY A 388 -29.43 -8.38 -8.37
C GLY A 388 -29.34 -9.67 -7.54
N VAL A 389 -29.97 -10.75 -8.03
CA VAL A 389 -30.01 -12.05 -7.33
C VAL A 389 -28.61 -12.68 -7.19
N ASP A 390 -27.70 -12.45 -8.14
CA ASP A 390 -26.31 -12.92 -8.03
C ASP A 390 -25.58 -12.20 -6.88
N GLY A 391 -25.87 -10.90 -6.68
CA GLY A 391 -25.41 -10.14 -5.53
C GLY A 391 -26.01 -10.64 -4.21
N GLU A 392 -27.31 -10.96 -4.18
CA GLU A 392 -27.96 -11.57 -3.01
C GLU A 392 -27.30 -12.90 -2.62
N ILE A 393 -26.93 -13.74 -3.59
CA ILE A 393 -26.19 -14.99 -3.33
C ILE A 393 -24.82 -14.69 -2.72
N LEU A 394 -24.07 -13.72 -3.25
CA LEU A 394 -22.75 -13.38 -2.72
C LEU A 394 -22.83 -12.87 -1.28
N GLU A 395 -23.78 -11.99 -0.97
CA GLU A 395 -23.93 -11.45 0.38
C GLU A 395 -24.36 -12.54 1.37
N ALA A 396 -25.36 -13.36 1.04
CA ALA A 396 -25.73 -14.49 1.87
C ALA A 396 -24.55 -15.45 2.08
N MET A 397 -23.75 -15.73 1.04
CA MET A 397 -22.55 -16.56 1.15
C MET A 397 -21.53 -15.98 2.15
N LYS A 398 -21.29 -14.66 2.12
CA LYS A 398 -20.41 -13.98 3.08
C LYS A 398 -20.94 -14.13 4.50
N ASP A 399 -22.24 -13.89 4.70
CA ASP A 399 -22.88 -13.99 6.02
C ASP A 399 -22.75 -15.40 6.61
N TYR A 400 -23.05 -16.44 5.83
CA TYR A 400 -22.86 -17.83 6.27
C TYR A 400 -21.39 -18.16 6.49
N CYS A 401 -20.47 -17.71 5.64
CA CYS A 401 -19.04 -17.93 5.85
C CYS A 401 -18.55 -17.30 7.16
N ILE A 402 -18.99 -16.08 7.46
CA ILE A 402 -18.66 -15.38 8.70
C ILE A 402 -19.25 -16.10 9.90
N LYS A 403 -20.55 -16.47 9.84
CA LYS A 403 -21.24 -17.23 10.90
C LYS A 403 -20.52 -18.56 11.17
N MET A 404 -20.14 -19.29 10.13
CA MET A 404 -19.42 -20.56 10.27
C MET A 404 -18.01 -20.38 10.82
N ARG A 405 -17.28 -19.36 10.37
CA ARG A 405 -15.96 -19.05 10.95
C ARG A 405 -16.08 -18.69 12.43
N GLN A 406 -17.08 -17.90 12.83
CA GLN A 406 -17.32 -17.59 14.25
C GLN A 406 -17.62 -18.83 15.07
N ILE A 407 -18.39 -19.78 14.53
CA ILE A 407 -18.59 -21.09 15.15
C ILE A 407 -17.23 -21.78 15.28
N LEU A 408 -16.49 -22.01 14.19
CA LEU A 408 -15.18 -22.69 14.20
C LEU A 408 -14.17 -22.04 15.17
N ASP A 409 -14.11 -20.71 15.23
CA ASP A 409 -13.22 -19.97 16.13
C ASP A 409 -13.63 -20.16 17.60
N MET A 410 -14.93 -20.16 17.91
CA MET A 410 -15.43 -20.50 19.26
C MET A 410 -15.01 -21.92 19.66
N LEU A 411 -15.02 -22.86 18.72
CA LEU A 411 -14.64 -24.24 18.97
C LEU A 411 -13.14 -24.37 19.20
N ARG A 412 -12.31 -23.70 18.40
CA ARG A 412 -10.86 -23.66 18.60
C ARG A 412 -10.49 -23.08 19.96
N ARG A 413 -11.17 -22.02 20.40
CA ARG A 413 -10.99 -21.46 21.75
C ARG A 413 -11.36 -22.45 22.84
N THR A 414 -12.52 -23.10 22.71
CA THR A 414 -12.98 -24.09 23.71
C THR A 414 -12.02 -25.28 23.78
N LYS A 415 -11.55 -25.77 22.63
CA LYS A 415 -10.53 -26.82 22.56
C LYS A 415 -9.23 -26.38 23.25
N LEU A 416 -8.75 -25.17 22.96
CA LEU A 416 -7.54 -24.64 23.60
C LEU A 416 -7.70 -24.49 25.12
N GLU A 417 -8.89 -24.11 25.60
CA GLU A 417 -9.21 -24.06 27.04
C GLU A 417 -9.22 -25.46 27.67
N LEU A 418 -9.77 -26.47 26.98
CA LEU A 418 -9.72 -27.86 27.41
C LEU A 418 -8.28 -28.40 27.46
N ASP A 419 -7.48 -28.13 26.43
CA ASP A 419 -6.08 -28.57 26.36
C ASP A 419 -5.24 -27.88 27.44
N LYS A 420 -5.48 -26.59 27.72
CA LYS A 420 -4.87 -25.90 28.88
C LYS A 420 -5.32 -26.49 30.22
N SER A 421 -6.59 -26.86 30.36
CA SER A 421 -7.09 -27.51 31.57
C SER A 421 -6.46 -28.89 31.77
N GLU A 422 -6.28 -29.65 30.69
CA GLU A 422 -5.60 -30.95 30.70
C GLU A 422 -4.13 -30.81 31.07
N GLN A 423 -3.42 -29.84 30.48
CA GLN A 423 -2.02 -29.57 30.82
C GLN A 423 -1.87 -29.17 32.29
N ASN A 424 -2.69 -28.22 32.76
CA ASN A 424 -2.68 -27.79 34.16
C ASN A 424 -2.99 -28.96 35.11
N PHE A 425 -3.87 -29.87 34.71
CA PHE A 425 -4.17 -31.06 35.49
C PHE A 425 -2.99 -32.04 35.52
N SER A 426 -2.39 -32.32 34.36
CA SER A 426 -1.21 -33.18 34.20
C SER A 426 -0.03 -32.67 35.03
N ASP A 427 0.23 -31.36 35.01
CA ASP A 427 1.31 -30.74 35.79
C ASP A 427 1.07 -30.88 37.31
N ARG A 428 -0.18 -30.71 37.76
CA ARG A 428 -0.56 -30.90 39.16
C ARG A 428 -0.46 -32.36 39.58
N LEU A 429 -0.86 -33.28 38.72
CA LEU A 429 -0.75 -34.72 38.98
C LEU A 429 0.74 -35.11 39.09
N ALA A 430 1.58 -34.67 38.17
CA ALA A 430 3.02 -34.92 38.20
C ALA A 430 3.69 -34.37 39.48
N GLU A 431 3.28 -33.19 39.96
CA GLU A 431 3.71 -32.65 41.25
C GLU A 431 3.28 -33.55 42.42
N MET A 432 2.02 -34.02 42.42
CA MET A 432 1.50 -34.89 43.48
C MET A 432 2.19 -36.25 43.48
N GLU A 433 2.42 -36.83 42.30
CA GLU A 433 3.16 -38.09 42.13
C GLU A 433 4.60 -37.95 42.61
N ARG A 434 5.28 -36.84 42.30
CA ARG A 434 6.63 -36.55 42.82
C ARG A 434 6.63 -36.47 44.34
N ARG A 435 5.69 -35.73 44.95
CA ARG A 435 5.57 -35.65 46.42
C ARG A 435 5.32 -37.02 47.04
N SER A 436 4.46 -37.83 46.42
CA SER A 436 4.22 -39.20 46.90
C SER A 436 5.46 -40.07 46.81
N ALA A 437 6.22 -39.97 45.71
CA ALA A 437 7.48 -40.68 45.52
C ALA A 437 8.55 -40.27 46.54
N GLU A 438 8.63 -38.99 46.90
CA GLU A 438 9.53 -38.48 47.95
C GLU A 438 9.17 -39.06 49.34
N VAL A 439 7.87 -39.12 49.66
CA VAL A 439 7.38 -39.73 50.90
C VAL A 439 7.66 -41.23 50.91
N ARG A 440 7.40 -41.94 49.81
CA ARG A 440 7.72 -43.37 49.67
C ARG A 440 9.21 -43.65 49.83
N THR A 441 10.06 -42.84 49.23
CA THR A 441 11.52 -42.95 49.39
C THR A 441 11.93 -42.75 50.86
N SER A 442 11.25 -41.86 51.57
CA SER A 442 11.48 -41.65 53.01
C SER A 442 11.02 -42.85 53.84
N ILE A 443 9.94 -43.52 53.44
CA ILE A 443 9.48 -44.79 54.04
C ILE A 443 10.49 -45.92 53.79
N GLU A 444 11.02 -46.05 52.58
CA GLU A 444 11.98 -47.09 52.21
C GLU A 444 13.33 -46.97 52.96
N ARG A 445 13.71 -45.76 53.38
CA ARG A 445 14.89 -45.52 54.24
C ARG A 445 14.74 -46.08 55.66
N GLY A 446 13.55 -46.55 56.02
CA GLY A 446 13.26 -47.22 57.28
C GLY A 446 12.63 -46.30 58.32
N LYS A 447 12.01 -46.92 59.34
CA LYS A 447 11.32 -46.23 60.42
C LYS A 447 12.30 -45.43 61.29
N PRO A 448 12.10 -44.12 61.51
CA PRO A 448 12.87 -43.35 62.49
C PRO A 448 12.69 -43.88 63.92
N ASP A 449 13.77 -43.90 64.72
CA ASP A 449 13.78 -44.48 66.08
C ASP A 449 12.76 -43.88 67.05
N HIS A 450 12.32 -42.64 66.80
CA HIS A 450 11.35 -41.92 67.65
C HIS A 450 9.89 -42.21 67.30
N ILE A 451 9.61 -42.94 66.21
CA ILE A 451 8.25 -43.28 65.78
C ILE A 451 7.92 -44.70 66.23
N SER A 452 6.74 -44.89 66.84
CA SER A 452 6.28 -46.23 67.24
C SER A 452 6.00 -47.10 66.01
N ASP A 453 6.10 -48.44 66.14
CA ASP A 453 5.79 -49.34 65.00
C ASP A 453 4.35 -49.16 64.51
N GLU A 454 3.42 -48.87 65.43
CA GLU A 454 2.00 -48.64 65.12
C GLU A 454 1.81 -47.34 64.33
N SER A 455 2.41 -46.24 64.78
CA SER A 455 2.37 -44.95 64.07
C SER A 455 3.05 -45.02 62.70
N TRP A 456 4.12 -45.82 62.58
CA TRP A 456 4.79 -46.01 61.29
C TRP A 456 3.93 -46.80 60.31
N ALA A 457 3.32 -47.91 60.76
CA ALA A 457 2.41 -48.68 59.93
C ALA A 457 1.20 -47.85 59.48
N GLU A 458 0.67 -47.00 60.36
CA GLU A 458 -0.39 -46.05 60.03
C GLU A 458 0.04 -45.05 58.95
N MET A 459 1.24 -44.44 59.08
CA MET A 459 1.77 -43.53 58.05
C MET A 459 1.95 -44.21 56.69
N VAL A 460 2.45 -45.45 56.65
CA VAL A 460 2.57 -46.22 55.40
C VAL A 460 1.19 -46.46 54.78
N ALA A 461 0.22 -46.89 55.59
CA ALA A 461 -1.14 -47.14 55.13
C ALA A 461 -1.86 -45.87 54.64
N ASP A 462 -1.57 -44.71 55.24
CA ASP A 462 -2.14 -43.43 54.81
C ASP A 462 -1.53 -42.95 53.49
N VAL A 463 -0.24 -43.19 53.24
CA VAL A 463 0.41 -42.90 51.95
C VAL A 463 -0.15 -43.78 50.84
N GLU A 464 -0.27 -45.09 51.08
CA GLU A 464 -0.89 -46.02 50.12
C GLU A 464 -2.33 -45.63 49.80
N ARG A 465 -3.10 -45.19 50.81
CA ARG A 465 -4.47 -44.70 50.61
C ARG A 465 -4.51 -43.41 49.80
N GLY A 466 -3.63 -42.46 50.10
CA GLY A 466 -3.52 -41.20 49.37
C GLY A 466 -3.15 -41.41 47.89
N GLU A 467 -2.29 -42.39 47.58
CA GLU A 467 -1.95 -42.76 46.20
C GLU A 467 -3.12 -43.41 45.46
N GLU A 468 -3.90 -44.26 46.12
CA GLU A 468 -5.10 -44.85 45.54
C GLU A 468 -6.18 -43.79 45.28
N GLU A 469 -6.35 -42.86 46.23
CA GLU A 469 -7.24 -41.71 46.07
C GLU A 469 -6.78 -40.83 44.91
N LEU A 470 -5.48 -40.53 44.81
CA LEU A 470 -4.92 -39.74 43.71
C LEU A 470 -5.15 -40.41 42.36
N ARG A 471 -4.93 -41.73 42.26
CA ARG A 471 -5.17 -42.49 41.04
C ARG A 471 -6.65 -42.47 40.64
N THR A 472 -7.54 -42.61 41.62
CA THR A 472 -9.00 -42.55 41.40
C THR A 472 -9.41 -41.16 40.90
N HIS A 473 -8.95 -40.09 41.54
CA HIS A 473 -9.23 -38.72 41.09
C HIS A 473 -8.65 -38.43 39.71
N SER A 474 -7.47 -38.98 39.39
CA SER A 474 -6.89 -38.87 38.06
C SER A 474 -7.78 -39.49 36.98
N ALA A 475 -8.25 -40.71 37.22
CA ALA A 475 -9.15 -41.38 36.30
C ALA A 475 -10.48 -40.62 36.13
N GLU A 476 -11.04 -40.08 37.22
CA GLU A 476 -12.28 -39.27 37.18
C GLU A 476 -12.09 -37.98 36.37
N ILE A 477 -10.94 -37.32 36.48
CA ILE A 477 -10.67 -36.07 35.74
C ILE A 477 -10.38 -36.35 34.26
N GLU A 478 -9.63 -37.42 33.95
CA GLU A 478 -9.45 -37.87 32.56
C GLU A 478 -10.79 -38.22 31.92
N GLU A 479 -11.68 -38.93 32.62
CA GLU A 479 -13.04 -39.23 32.16
C GLU A 479 -13.86 -37.95 31.94
N SER A 480 -13.76 -36.97 32.85
CA SER A 480 -14.45 -35.69 32.74
C SER A 480 -13.97 -34.86 31.54
N ILE A 481 -12.65 -34.77 31.31
CA ILE A 481 -12.06 -34.09 30.15
C ILE A 481 -12.47 -34.80 28.85
N GLN A 482 -12.43 -36.13 28.84
CA GLN A 482 -12.84 -36.90 27.68
C GLN A 482 -14.34 -36.74 27.37
N SER A 483 -15.19 -36.72 28.41
CA SER A 483 -16.62 -36.43 28.28
C SER A 483 -16.85 -35.02 27.72
N ALA A 484 -16.12 -34.01 28.23
CA ALA A 484 -16.23 -32.64 27.73
C ALA A 484 -15.80 -32.52 26.27
N ARG A 485 -14.74 -33.22 25.85
CA ARG A 485 -14.30 -33.30 24.45
C ARG A 485 -15.36 -33.93 23.54
N GLU A 486 -15.99 -35.02 23.99
CA GLU A 486 -17.01 -35.72 23.22
C GLU A 486 -18.32 -34.92 23.15
N ASP A 487 -18.75 -34.29 24.25
CA ASP A 487 -19.90 -33.38 24.27
C ASP A 487 -19.67 -32.19 23.34
N HIS A 488 -18.46 -31.62 23.36
CA HIS A 488 -18.08 -30.54 22.46
C HIS A 488 -18.11 -30.99 21.00
N ARG A 489 -17.49 -32.13 20.67
CA ARG A 489 -17.54 -32.73 19.33
C ARG A 489 -18.98 -32.96 18.87
N ASN A 490 -19.83 -33.51 19.74
CA ASN A 490 -21.23 -33.76 19.45
C ASN A 490 -22.03 -32.47 19.20
N GLN A 491 -21.79 -31.42 19.99
CA GLN A 491 -22.44 -30.12 19.79
C GLN A 491 -22.06 -29.52 18.42
N ILE A 492 -20.85 -29.78 17.94
CA ILE A 492 -20.37 -29.30 16.64
C ILE A 492 -20.97 -30.13 15.51
N ASP A 493 -20.59 -31.40 15.47
CA ASP A 493 -20.79 -32.26 14.31
C ASP A 493 -22.26 -32.64 14.14
N ASN A 494 -22.99 -32.75 15.26
CA ASN A 494 -24.37 -33.23 15.25
C ASN A 494 -25.42 -32.13 15.45
N VAL A 495 -25.03 -30.92 15.90
CA VAL A 495 -25.99 -29.84 16.19
C VAL A 495 -25.69 -28.57 15.40
N ALA A 496 -24.58 -27.89 15.67
CA ALA A 496 -24.31 -26.56 15.11
C ALA A 496 -24.06 -26.61 13.59
N MET A 497 -23.20 -27.54 13.13
CA MET A 497 -22.85 -27.67 11.70
C MET A 497 -24.05 -28.09 10.85
N PRO A 498 -24.85 -29.11 11.21
CA PRO A 498 -26.01 -29.50 10.40
C PRO A 498 -27.08 -28.41 10.31
N ILE A 499 -27.37 -27.69 11.40
CA ILE A 499 -28.37 -26.62 11.40
C ILE A 499 -27.92 -25.48 10.48
N ALA A 500 -26.66 -25.02 10.62
CA ALA A 500 -26.14 -23.96 9.78
C ALA A 500 -26.07 -24.38 8.30
N MET A 501 -25.76 -25.66 8.03
CA MET A 501 -25.77 -26.22 6.69
C MET A 501 -27.18 -26.29 6.11
N GLU A 502 -28.19 -26.70 6.87
CA GLU A 502 -29.58 -26.77 6.41
C GLU A 502 -30.12 -25.37 6.08
N GLU A 503 -29.89 -24.38 6.95
CA GLU A 503 -30.25 -22.97 6.72
C GLU A 503 -29.62 -22.46 5.41
N PHE A 504 -28.31 -22.67 5.26
CA PHE A 504 -27.56 -22.31 4.06
C PHE A 504 -28.12 -22.97 2.79
N GLN A 505 -28.37 -24.28 2.83
CA GLN A 505 -28.89 -25.04 1.69
C GLN A 505 -30.27 -24.55 1.26
N VAL A 506 -31.16 -24.29 2.22
CA VAL A 506 -32.52 -23.79 1.96
C VAL A 506 -32.46 -22.43 1.26
N GLU A 507 -31.66 -21.51 1.80
CA GLU A 507 -31.54 -20.16 1.26
C GLU A 507 -30.87 -20.12 -0.11
N MET A 508 -29.73 -20.80 -0.29
CA MET A 508 -29.05 -20.89 -1.58
C MET A 508 -29.92 -21.51 -2.66
N THR A 509 -30.65 -22.58 -2.32
CA THR A 509 -31.61 -23.21 -3.24
C THR A 509 -32.72 -22.24 -3.63
N ALA A 510 -33.22 -21.44 -2.69
CA ALA A 510 -34.24 -20.44 -2.97
C ALA A 510 -33.72 -19.33 -3.91
N LEU A 511 -32.51 -18.83 -3.70
CA LEU A 511 -31.90 -17.80 -4.54
C LEU A 511 -31.58 -18.31 -5.96
N VAL A 512 -31.06 -19.53 -6.09
CA VAL A 512 -30.85 -20.16 -7.40
C VAL A 512 -32.18 -20.38 -8.13
N ARG A 513 -33.24 -20.78 -7.42
CA ARG A 513 -34.60 -20.87 -8.00
C ARG A 513 -35.18 -19.53 -8.44
N LYS A 514 -34.79 -18.42 -7.81
CA LYS A 514 -35.11 -17.04 -8.26
C LYS A 514 -34.34 -16.63 -9.51
N GLY A 515 -33.45 -17.48 -10.03
CA GLY A 515 -32.65 -17.24 -11.23
C GLY A 515 -31.22 -16.77 -10.96
N GLY A 516 -30.76 -16.80 -9.70
CA GLY A 516 -29.36 -16.53 -9.38
C GLY A 516 -28.43 -17.65 -9.86
N SER A 517 -27.20 -17.27 -10.23
CA SER A 517 -26.17 -18.15 -10.75
C SER A 517 -24.98 -18.22 -9.78
N ILE A 518 -24.67 -19.43 -9.29
CA ILE A 518 -23.50 -19.68 -8.43
C ILE A 518 -22.18 -19.21 -9.05
N ARG A 519 -22.07 -19.32 -10.38
CA ARG A 519 -20.89 -18.86 -11.14
C ARG A 519 -20.78 -17.33 -11.13
N LYS A 520 -21.87 -16.64 -11.47
CA LYS A 520 -21.86 -15.18 -11.60
C LYS A 520 -21.85 -14.46 -10.26
N SER A 521 -22.31 -15.12 -9.19
CA SER A 521 -22.24 -14.60 -7.83
C SER A 521 -20.85 -14.69 -7.19
N HIS A 522 -19.92 -15.44 -7.77
CA HIS A 522 -18.62 -15.73 -7.16
C HIS A 522 -18.72 -16.41 -5.77
N ALA A 523 -19.83 -17.11 -5.48
CA ALA A 523 -20.03 -17.77 -4.18
C ALA A 523 -18.92 -18.78 -3.85
N ILE A 524 -18.42 -19.49 -4.86
CA ILE A 524 -17.33 -20.46 -4.70
C ILE A 524 -16.00 -19.78 -4.30
N HIS A 525 -15.71 -18.58 -4.82
CA HIS A 525 -14.53 -17.80 -4.42
C HIS A 525 -14.59 -17.41 -2.95
N CYS A 526 -15.76 -16.93 -2.51
CA CYS A 526 -16.01 -16.63 -1.10
C CYS A 526 -15.83 -17.89 -0.23
N CYS A 527 -16.50 -18.99 -0.57
CA CYS A 527 -16.36 -20.26 0.14
C CYS A 527 -14.91 -20.73 0.24
N SER A 528 -14.14 -20.59 -0.84
CA SER A 528 -12.74 -21.00 -0.89
C SER A 528 -11.85 -20.15 0.01
N ARG A 529 -12.12 -18.84 0.11
CA ARG A 529 -11.40 -17.94 1.02
C ARG A 529 -11.56 -18.34 2.49
N PHE A 530 -12.73 -18.87 2.86
CA PHE A 530 -13.05 -19.29 4.22
C PHE A 530 -12.73 -20.75 4.52
N ARG A 531 -12.46 -21.57 3.50
CA ARG A 531 -12.10 -23.01 3.60
C ARG A 531 -13.22 -23.91 4.14
N ILE A 532 -14.49 -23.60 3.85
CA ILE A 532 -15.63 -24.38 4.35
C ILE A 532 -15.98 -25.51 3.38
N THR A 533 -15.45 -26.72 3.62
CA THR A 533 -15.56 -27.88 2.71
C THR A 533 -17.00 -28.29 2.40
N GLN A 534 -17.90 -28.19 3.37
CA GLN A 534 -19.30 -28.61 3.22
C GLN A 534 -20.05 -27.70 2.25
N PHE A 535 -19.75 -26.39 2.28
CA PHE A 535 -20.37 -25.41 1.40
C PHE A 535 -19.88 -25.58 -0.04
N ILE A 536 -18.59 -25.82 -0.26
CA ILE A 536 -18.06 -25.98 -1.63
C ILE A 536 -18.67 -27.20 -2.32
N ASP A 537 -18.81 -28.32 -1.62
CA ASP A 537 -19.39 -29.54 -2.17
C ASP A 537 -20.86 -29.33 -2.60
N PHE A 538 -21.66 -28.70 -1.73
CA PHE A 538 -23.05 -28.37 -2.05
C PHE A 538 -23.16 -27.40 -3.23
N LEU A 539 -22.37 -26.33 -3.26
CA LEU A 539 -22.39 -25.34 -4.35
C LEU A 539 -21.98 -25.97 -5.69
N ILE A 540 -20.99 -26.88 -5.67
CA ILE A 540 -20.56 -27.62 -6.87
C ILE A 540 -21.64 -28.58 -7.36
N ASP A 541 -22.42 -29.17 -6.45
CA ASP A 541 -23.56 -30.01 -6.83
C ASP A 541 -24.73 -29.24 -7.44
N MET A 542 -24.84 -27.94 -7.17
CA MET A 542 -25.78 -27.06 -7.87
C MET A 542 -25.31 -26.66 -9.28
N ILE A 543 -24.05 -26.93 -9.66
CA ILE A 543 -23.49 -26.57 -10.96
C ILE A 543 -23.52 -27.80 -11.90
N PRO A 544 -24.00 -27.64 -13.15
CA PRO A 544 -23.93 -28.68 -14.18
C PRO A 544 -22.51 -29.23 -14.34
N ILE A 545 -22.38 -30.56 -14.48
CA ILE A 545 -21.07 -31.23 -14.43
C ILE A 545 -20.09 -30.70 -15.48
N GLU A 546 -20.60 -30.32 -16.66
CA GLU A 546 -19.87 -29.73 -17.78
C GLU A 546 -19.33 -28.33 -17.50
N GLU A 547 -19.89 -27.60 -16.53
CA GLU A 547 -19.46 -26.24 -16.16
C GLU A 547 -18.52 -26.22 -14.96
N ARG A 548 -18.47 -27.28 -14.13
CA ARG A 548 -17.74 -27.30 -12.85
C ARG A 548 -16.27 -26.87 -13.00
N ALA A 549 -15.53 -27.46 -13.94
CA ALA A 549 -14.12 -27.13 -14.18
C ALA A 549 -13.94 -25.67 -14.63
N GLN A 550 -14.87 -25.14 -15.44
CA GLN A 550 -14.85 -23.75 -15.88
C GLN A 550 -15.09 -22.80 -14.71
N VAL A 551 -16.04 -23.12 -13.82
CA VAL A 551 -16.33 -22.30 -12.63
C VAL A 551 -15.12 -22.25 -11.70
N LEU A 552 -14.49 -23.40 -11.44
CA LEU A 552 -13.28 -23.51 -10.61
C LEU A 552 -12.04 -22.83 -11.21
N SER A 553 -12.07 -22.52 -12.50
CA SER A 553 -11.00 -21.81 -13.21
C SER A 553 -11.36 -20.36 -13.54
N SER A 554 -12.59 -19.92 -13.21
CA SER A 554 -13.07 -18.57 -13.53
C SER A 554 -12.57 -17.54 -12.53
N TRP A 555 -12.35 -16.31 -13.01
CA TRP A 555 -12.03 -15.18 -12.15
C TRP A 555 -13.27 -14.67 -11.41
N ASP A 556 -13.04 -14.08 -10.24
CA ASP A 556 -13.97 -13.15 -9.61
C ASP A 556 -13.71 -11.71 -10.07
N ALA A 557 -14.45 -10.75 -9.50
CA ALA A 557 -14.25 -9.32 -9.72
C ALA A 557 -12.89 -8.78 -9.25
N CYS A 558 -12.07 -9.59 -8.55
CA CYS A 558 -10.70 -9.27 -8.18
C CYS A 558 -9.65 -9.94 -9.09
N GLY A 559 -10.09 -10.72 -10.08
CA GLY A 559 -9.19 -11.43 -10.98
C GLY A 559 -8.55 -12.68 -10.35
N LEU A 560 -9.21 -13.29 -9.37
CA LEU A 560 -8.73 -14.46 -8.66
C LEU A 560 -9.60 -15.67 -8.98
N THR A 561 -8.99 -16.86 -9.06
CA THR A 561 -9.76 -18.11 -9.10
C THR A 561 -10.05 -18.58 -7.66
N PRO A 562 -10.97 -19.53 -7.46
CA PRO A 562 -11.19 -20.15 -6.15
C PRO A 562 -9.90 -20.70 -5.51
N LEU A 563 -9.01 -21.27 -6.34
CA LEU A 563 -7.71 -21.78 -5.91
C LEU A 563 -6.70 -20.66 -5.55
N HIS A 564 -6.86 -19.44 -6.08
CA HIS A 564 -6.12 -18.28 -5.55
C HIS A 564 -6.72 -17.82 -4.22
N CYS A 565 -8.05 -17.81 -4.09
CA CYS A 565 -8.74 -17.32 -2.89
C CYS A 565 -8.43 -18.17 -1.66
N VAL A 566 -8.31 -19.49 -1.80
CA VAL A 566 -7.92 -20.37 -0.68
C VAL A 566 -6.54 -20.00 -0.13
N VAL A 567 -5.60 -19.62 -1.01
CA VAL A 567 -4.21 -19.33 -0.62
C VAL A 567 -3.95 -17.88 -0.19
N LEU A 568 -4.98 -17.05 -0.14
CA LEU A 568 -4.91 -15.72 0.48
C LEU A 568 -4.92 -15.77 2.01
N GLY A 569 -5.34 -16.89 2.60
CA GLY A 569 -5.29 -17.11 4.03
C GLY A 569 -3.93 -17.65 4.46
N THR A 570 -3.42 -17.17 5.59
CA THR A 570 -2.30 -17.82 6.27
C THR A 570 -2.86 -18.94 7.14
N PRO A 571 -2.42 -20.19 6.97
CA PRO A 571 -2.75 -21.24 7.91
C PRO A 571 -2.08 -20.96 9.25
N GLU A 572 -2.75 -21.42 10.30
CA GLU A 572 -2.24 -21.61 11.65
C GLU A 572 -1.69 -23.04 11.76
N VAL A 573 -0.82 -23.31 12.73
CA VAL A 573 -0.24 -24.67 12.90
C VAL A 573 -1.34 -25.71 13.05
N ASP A 574 -2.39 -25.36 13.79
CA ASP A 574 -3.51 -26.24 14.10
C ASP A 574 -4.44 -26.50 12.91
N ASP A 575 -4.40 -25.66 11.87
CA ASP A 575 -5.29 -25.75 10.70
C ASP A 575 -4.57 -26.11 9.39
N LYS A 576 -3.27 -26.45 9.48
CA LYS A 576 -2.45 -26.77 8.31
C LYS A 576 -2.98 -27.97 7.51
N ASP A 577 -3.47 -29.00 8.18
CA ASP A 577 -3.98 -30.20 7.50
C ASP A 577 -5.32 -29.89 6.83
N GLU A 578 -6.22 -29.15 7.51
CA GLU A 578 -7.47 -28.66 6.93
C GLU A 578 -7.23 -27.77 5.69
N TYR A 579 -6.20 -26.92 5.75
CA TYR A 579 -5.78 -26.08 4.62
C TYR A 579 -5.32 -26.92 3.42
N LEU A 580 -4.48 -27.94 3.65
CA LEU A 580 -4.04 -28.86 2.60
C LEU A 580 -5.22 -29.66 2.02
N ASP A 581 -6.07 -30.20 2.88
CA ASP A 581 -7.22 -31.00 2.48
C ASP A 581 -8.18 -30.19 1.60
N PHE A 582 -8.42 -28.93 1.93
CA PHE A 582 -9.25 -28.05 1.11
C PHE A 582 -8.65 -27.78 -0.28
N VAL A 583 -7.32 -27.63 -0.36
CA VAL A 583 -6.60 -27.43 -1.63
C VAL A 583 -6.66 -28.71 -2.47
N GLU A 584 -6.36 -29.86 -1.87
CA GLU A 584 -6.47 -31.17 -2.51
C GLU A 584 -7.92 -31.41 -2.99
N ARG A 585 -8.92 -30.98 -2.22
CA ARG A 585 -10.33 -31.05 -2.60
C ARG A 585 -10.63 -30.21 -3.84
N LEU A 586 -10.23 -28.94 -3.88
CA LEU A 586 -10.43 -28.09 -5.06
C LEU A 586 -9.75 -28.67 -6.31
N LEU A 587 -8.53 -29.19 -6.16
CA LEU A 587 -7.80 -29.85 -7.24
C LEU A 587 -8.52 -31.12 -7.71
N GLY A 588 -9.03 -31.94 -6.78
CA GLY A 588 -9.84 -33.12 -7.07
C GLY A 588 -11.15 -32.81 -7.78
N LEU A 589 -11.72 -31.62 -7.56
CA LEU A 589 -12.89 -31.11 -8.26
C LEU A 589 -12.57 -30.50 -9.64
N GLY A 590 -11.29 -30.40 -10.01
CA GLY A 590 -10.83 -29.94 -11.33
C GLY A 590 -10.39 -28.48 -11.39
N ALA A 591 -10.01 -27.86 -10.27
CA ALA A 591 -9.38 -26.53 -10.29
C ALA A 591 -8.02 -26.58 -11.03
N ASP A 592 -7.77 -25.58 -11.89
CA ASP A 592 -6.55 -25.52 -12.71
C ASP A 592 -5.44 -24.68 -12.02
N THR A 593 -4.29 -25.30 -11.78
CA THR A 593 -3.09 -24.66 -11.19
C THR A 593 -2.36 -23.72 -12.16
N ASN A 594 -2.71 -23.70 -13.44
CA ASN A 594 -2.03 -22.89 -14.47
C ASN A 594 -2.73 -21.56 -14.73
N VAL A 595 -3.93 -21.36 -14.20
CA VAL A 595 -4.66 -20.11 -14.38
C VAL A 595 -3.87 -19.02 -13.66
N LYS A 596 -3.53 -17.97 -14.38
CA LYS A 596 -2.94 -16.78 -13.80
C LYS A 596 -4.05 -15.89 -13.26
N SER A 597 -3.82 -15.25 -12.13
CA SER A 597 -4.64 -14.14 -11.66
C SER A 597 -4.50 -12.92 -12.58
N ALA A 598 -5.29 -11.89 -12.31
CA ALA A 598 -5.14 -10.56 -12.92
C ALA A 598 -3.75 -9.95 -12.76
N ARG A 599 -2.99 -10.37 -11.74
CA ARG A 599 -1.60 -9.93 -11.49
C ARG A 599 -0.56 -10.77 -12.25
N GLY A 600 -1.00 -11.77 -13.02
CA GLY A 600 -0.11 -12.65 -13.78
C GLY A 600 0.53 -13.79 -12.98
N VAL A 601 0.29 -13.88 -11.67
CA VAL A 601 0.76 -14.99 -10.81
C VAL A 601 -0.20 -16.16 -10.84
N THR A 602 0.31 -17.39 -10.73
CA THR A 602 -0.51 -18.60 -10.56
C THR A 602 -0.91 -18.77 -9.07
N PRO A 603 -1.73 -19.78 -8.70
CA PRO A 603 -1.99 -20.08 -7.29
C PRO A 603 -0.72 -20.35 -6.49
N LEU A 604 0.32 -20.95 -7.09
CA LEU A 604 1.63 -21.11 -6.43
C LEU A 604 2.28 -19.76 -6.13
N GLY A 605 2.35 -18.87 -7.12
CA GLY A 605 2.88 -17.52 -6.93
C GLY A 605 2.08 -16.74 -5.88
N GLN A 606 0.75 -16.84 -5.91
CA GLN A 606 -0.10 -16.20 -4.92
C GLN A 606 0.12 -16.74 -3.50
N TYR A 607 0.30 -18.06 -3.35
CA TYR A 607 0.66 -18.68 -2.07
C TYR A 607 1.99 -18.16 -1.55
N ARG A 608 3.03 -18.12 -2.40
CA ARG A 608 4.35 -17.60 -2.05
C ARG A 608 4.28 -16.13 -1.64
N LEU A 609 3.52 -15.29 -2.36
CA LEU A 609 3.28 -13.89 -1.98
C LEU A 609 2.61 -13.79 -0.60
N THR A 610 1.59 -14.61 -0.32
CA THR A 610 0.92 -14.62 1.00
C THR A 610 1.90 -15.01 2.12
N MET A 611 2.74 -16.03 1.90
CA MET A 611 3.73 -16.46 2.89
C MET A 611 4.81 -15.40 3.10
N THR A 612 5.34 -14.81 2.03
CA THR A 612 6.31 -13.70 2.12
C THR A 612 5.73 -12.54 2.93
N ASN A 613 4.49 -12.13 2.65
CA ASN A 613 3.86 -11.05 3.41
C ASN A 613 3.67 -11.41 4.90
N LYS A 614 3.38 -12.67 5.23
CA LYS A 614 3.29 -13.15 6.62
C LYS A 614 4.66 -13.08 7.31
N PHE A 615 5.72 -13.53 6.64
CA PHE A 615 7.07 -13.48 7.19
C PHE A 615 7.56 -12.04 7.34
N ASP A 616 7.34 -11.18 6.34
CA ASP A 616 7.64 -9.75 6.40
C ASP A 616 6.94 -9.11 7.61
N TYR A 617 5.64 -9.38 7.80
CA TYR A 617 4.87 -8.91 8.95
C TYR A 617 5.46 -9.42 10.28
N ASN A 618 5.71 -10.73 10.41
CA ASN A 618 6.26 -11.31 11.64
C ASN A 618 7.66 -10.76 11.97
N ASN A 619 8.48 -10.51 10.95
CA ASN A 619 9.82 -9.93 11.11
C ASN A 619 9.74 -8.48 11.60
N VAL A 620 8.86 -7.67 11.02
CA VAL A 620 8.68 -6.26 11.43
C VAL A 620 8.17 -6.16 12.86
N PHE A 621 7.18 -6.96 13.25
CA PHE A 621 6.59 -6.87 14.60
C PHE A 621 7.29 -7.73 15.66
N GLY A 622 8.40 -8.39 15.32
CA GLY A 622 9.13 -9.27 16.24
C GLY A 622 8.27 -10.42 16.80
N ILE A 623 7.16 -10.75 16.13
CA ILE A 623 6.24 -11.81 16.56
C ILE A 623 6.93 -13.13 16.22
N ARG A 624 7.74 -13.61 17.16
CA ARG A 624 8.15 -15.01 17.23
C ARG A 624 6.91 -15.81 17.54
N SER A 625 6.14 -16.14 16.51
CA SER A 625 5.23 -17.27 16.57
C SER A 625 6.05 -18.42 17.15
N GLY A 626 5.58 -19.13 18.18
CA GLY A 626 6.27 -20.30 18.75
C GLY A 626 6.48 -21.45 17.76
N ASP A 627 6.26 -21.17 16.48
CA ASP A 627 6.40 -22.02 15.33
C ASP A 627 7.85 -21.93 14.85
N GLU A 628 8.66 -22.91 15.24
CA GLU A 628 9.96 -23.07 14.60
C GLU A 628 9.77 -23.23 13.08
N PRO A 629 10.49 -22.45 12.24
CA PRO A 629 10.39 -22.56 10.78
C PRO A 629 10.58 -23.99 10.25
N ALA A 630 11.33 -24.83 10.98
CA ALA A 630 11.54 -26.23 10.67
C ALA A 630 10.24 -27.05 10.60
N GLY A 631 9.27 -26.79 11.49
CA GLY A 631 8.00 -27.53 11.55
C GLY A 631 7.07 -27.25 10.36
N TRP A 632 7.20 -26.07 9.76
CA TRP A 632 6.41 -25.66 8.59
C TRP A 632 6.98 -26.14 7.25
N ARG A 633 8.27 -26.54 7.19
CA ARG A 633 8.91 -26.95 5.93
C ARG A 633 8.21 -28.10 5.21
N PRO A 634 7.84 -29.22 5.87
CA PRO A 634 7.16 -30.32 5.19
C PRO A 634 5.81 -29.88 4.62
N PHE A 635 5.08 -29.02 5.34
CA PHE A 635 3.81 -28.45 4.90
C PHE A 635 4.01 -27.56 3.66
N HIS A 636 4.94 -26.60 3.70
CA HIS A 636 5.20 -25.71 2.57
C HIS A 636 5.62 -26.49 1.33
N ARG A 637 6.50 -27.48 1.47
CA ARG A 637 6.94 -28.34 0.35
C ARG A 637 5.75 -29.11 -0.26
N LYS A 638 4.86 -29.67 0.57
CA LYS A 638 3.66 -30.36 0.11
C LYS A 638 2.73 -29.39 -0.63
N MET A 639 2.48 -28.22 -0.05
CA MET A 639 1.61 -27.18 -0.62
C MET A 639 2.15 -26.66 -1.97
N GLU A 640 3.45 -26.36 -2.06
CA GLU A 640 4.07 -25.96 -3.33
C GLU A 640 3.99 -27.07 -4.38
N GLY A 641 4.16 -28.33 -3.97
CA GLY A 641 4.01 -29.48 -4.85
C GLY A 641 2.60 -29.59 -5.44
N LEU A 642 1.56 -29.36 -4.62
CA LEU A 642 0.16 -29.38 -5.05
C LEU A 642 -0.20 -28.22 -5.98
N LEU A 643 0.29 -27.03 -5.69
CA LEU A 643 -0.03 -25.82 -6.45
C LEU A 643 0.82 -25.63 -7.71
N ARG A 644 1.89 -26.41 -7.87
CA ARG A 644 2.82 -26.28 -8.99
C ARG A 644 2.06 -26.44 -10.32
N PRO A 645 2.13 -25.46 -11.23
CA PRO A 645 1.55 -25.61 -12.56
C PRO A 645 2.20 -26.79 -13.29
N TYR A 646 1.44 -27.59 -14.02
CA TYR A 646 1.99 -28.75 -14.74
C TYR A 646 3.01 -28.35 -15.83
N ARG A 647 2.98 -27.08 -16.27
CA ARG A 647 3.96 -26.50 -17.21
C ARG A 647 5.24 -25.98 -16.53
N GLY A 648 5.35 -26.15 -15.21
CA GLY A 648 6.40 -25.54 -14.40
C GLY A 648 6.01 -24.18 -13.84
N GLU A 649 6.85 -23.66 -12.95
CA GLU A 649 6.69 -22.33 -12.36
C GLU A 649 6.79 -21.26 -13.44
N THR A 650 5.97 -20.22 -13.34
CA THR A 650 6.09 -19.04 -14.20
C THR A 650 7.11 -18.07 -13.61
N ASP A 651 7.67 -17.16 -14.42
CA ASP A 651 8.61 -16.14 -13.93
C ASP A 651 8.06 -15.39 -12.70
N ALA A 652 6.76 -15.06 -12.72
CA ALA A 652 6.10 -14.36 -11.62
C ALA A 652 5.98 -15.22 -10.35
N ASP A 653 5.91 -16.55 -10.48
CA ASP A 653 5.92 -17.46 -9.32
C ASP A 653 7.33 -17.61 -8.73
N VAL A 654 8.36 -17.58 -9.58
CA VAL A 654 9.77 -17.62 -9.17
C VAL A 654 10.12 -16.34 -8.42
N GLU A 655 9.66 -15.18 -8.89
CA GLU A 655 9.87 -13.89 -8.23
C GLU A 655 9.10 -13.75 -6.91
N ALA A 656 7.92 -14.37 -6.83
CA ALA A 656 7.15 -14.42 -5.59
C ALA A 656 7.83 -15.28 -4.51
N LYS A 657 8.81 -16.11 -4.88
CA LYS A 657 9.47 -17.07 -4.00
C LYS A 657 10.20 -16.34 -2.87
N CYS A 658 9.81 -16.69 -1.64
CA CYS A 658 10.36 -16.10 -0.43
C CYS A 658 11.79 -16.60 -0.22
N ALA A 659 12.76 -15.70 -0.03
CA ALA A 659 14.13 -16.07 0.34
C ALA A 659 14.18 -16.90 1.65
N VAL A 660 13.21 -16.69 2.55
CA VAL A 660 13.08 -17.44 3.82
C VAL A 660 12.89 -18.95 3.59
N LEU A 661 12.22 -19.34 2.50
CA LEU A 661 12.01 -20.75 2.16
C LEU A 661 13.24 -21.38 1.49
N ASP A 662 14.12 -20.57 0.90
CA ASP A 662 15.30 -21.01 0.14
C ASP A 662 16.61 -20.96 0.94
N ASN A 663 16.61 -20.39 2.16
CA ASN A 663 17.72 -20.50 3.10
C ASN A 663 17.84 -21.93 3.70
N ASP A 664 17.89 -22.93 2.82
CA ASP A 664 18.40 -24.28 3.08
C ASP A 664 19.93 -24.28 3.29
N VAL A 665 20.60 -23.14 3.04
CA VAL A 665 21.97 -22.92 3.49
C VAL A 665 21.91 -22.62 4.97
N ASP A 666 22.06 -23.67 5.78
CA ASP A 666 22.41 -23.53 7.19
C ASP A 666 23.55 -22.50 7.27
N PRO A 667 23.34 -21.33 7.91
CA PRO A 667 24.38 -20.32 8.03
C PRO A 667 25.63 -20.86 8.75
N ASN A 668 25.51 -21.98 9.50
CA ASN A 668 26.63 -22.68 10.12
C ASN A 668 27.39 -23.62 9.19
N VAL A 669 26.87 -23.96 8.00
CA VAL A 669 27.58 -24.81 7.01
C VAL A 669 28.58 -24.01 6.18
N LEU A 670 28.62 -22.68 6.32
CA LEU A 670 29.66 -21.84 5.72
C LEU A 670 30.95 -21.73 6.58
N GLY A 671 31.11 -22.54 7.64
CA GLY A 671 32.08 -22.28 8.71
C GLY A 671 33.21 -23.29 9.00
N GLU A 672 33.48 -24.33 8.20
CA GLU A 672 34.60 -25.27 8.49
C GLU A 672 35.42 -25.72 7.26
N GLY A 673 35.44 -24.91 6.19
CA GLY A 673 36.16 -25.23 4.94
C GLY A 673 37.28 -24.27 4.55
N GLY A 674 37.77 -23.44 5.48
CA GLY A 674 38.80 -22.43 5.24
C GLY A 674 40.02 -22.65 6.12
N ASP A 675 40.76 -23.73 5.87
CA ASP A 675 42.14 -23.86 6.35
C ASP A 675 43.01 -22.71 5.79
N ASP A 676 43.83 -22.14 6.67
CA ASP A 676 45.12 -21.51 6.39
C ASP A 676 45.18 -20.24 5.52
N VAL A 677 44.70 -19.10 6.04
CA VAL A 677 45.42 -17.81 5.92
C VAL A 677 44.89 -16.81 6.94
N ASN A 678 45.45 -16.81 8.15
CA ASN A 678 45.66 -15.64 9.02
C ASN A 678 46.38 -16.08 10.31
N ALA A 679 47.58 -16.65 10.14
CA ALA A 679 48.66 -16.34 11.06
C ALA A 679 49.16 -14.93 10.69
N TRP A 680 49.81 -14.22 11.61
CA TRP A 680 50.35 -12.85 11.49
C TRP A 680 49.40 -11.72 11.90
N MET A 681 49.14 -11.61 13.21
CA MET A 681 49.26 -10.42 14.06
C MET A 681 49.11 -10.94 15.50
N ASP A 682 50.19 -11.34 16.20
CA ASP A 682 51.09 -10.48 17.00
C ASP A 682 50.29 -9.37 17.71
N ASP A 683 49.88 -9.59 18.95
CA ASP A 683 50.62 -9.27 20.20
C ASP A 683 50.71 -7.74 20.40
N ASP A 684 50.02 -7.28 21.44
CA ASP A 684 50.26 -6.11 22.31
C ASP A 684 48.90 -5.80 22.98
N GLU A 685 48.63 -6.35 24.16
CA GLU A 685 48.89 -5.73 25.48
C GLU A 685 47.92 -4.57 25.82
N ASP A 686 47.50 -4.57 27.09
CA ASP A 686 46.81 -3.50 27.84
C ASP A 686 45.28 -3.43 27.66
N GLU A 687 44.44 -3.28 28.69
CA GLU A 687 44.64 -3.00 30.11
C GLU A 687 43.31 -3.27 30.83
N ASN A 688 43.41 -3.62 32.11
CA ASN A 688 42.31 -3.67 33.08
C ASN A 688 41.46 -2.38 33.06
N MET A 689 40.14 -2.52 32.98
CA MET A 689 39.22 -1.65 33.70
C MET A 689 38.18 -2.49 34.43
N GLU A 690 38.48 -2.78 35.69
CA GLU A 690 37.47 -2.93 36.74
C GLU A 690 36.86 -1.54 36.96
N GLY A 691 35.53 -1.44 36.94
CA GLY A 691 34.83 -0.17 37.09
C GLY A 691 33.38 -0.38 37.53
N ASP A 692 33.23 -0.55 38.84
CA ASP A 692 32.14 -0.08 39.71
C ASP A 692 30.68 -0.34 39.31
N GLU A 693 30.13 -1.39 39.93
CA GLU A 693 28.70 -1.57 40.18
C GLU A 693 28.21 -0.53 41.20
N GLU A 694 27.68 0.60 40.73
CA GLU A 694 26.86 1.47 41.57
C GLU A 694 25.44 0.90 41.69
N ASN A 695 25.04 0.75 42.94
CA ASN A 695 23.92 -0.02 43.43
C ASN A 695 22.90 1.00 43.97
N ASP A 696 22.06 1.55 43.10
CA ASP A 696 21.02 2.51 43.48
C ASP A 696 19.79 1.75 44.00
N ASN A 697 19.79 1.52 45.31
CA ASN A 697 18.58 1.29 46.09
C ASN A 697 18.00 2.66 46.47
N GLU A 698 16.95 3.10 45.77
CA GLU A 698 16.05 4.13 46.28
C GLU A 698 14.81 3.46 46.87
N ASP A 699 14.80 3.44 48.21
CA ASP A 699 13.64 3.25 49.06
C ASP A 699 12.68 4.44 48.86
N ASP A 700 11.47 4.19 48.35
CA ASP A 700 10.36 5.16 48.37
C ASP A 700 9.27 4.66 49.33
N GLU A 701 9.40 5.08 50.59
CA GLU A 701 8.36 5.05 51.63
C GLU A 701 7.76 6.45 51.79
N GLY A 702 6.43 6.59 51.70
CA GLY A 702 5.68 7.74 52.22
C GLY A 702 4.47 8.13 51.36
N GLU A 703 3.27 7.61 51.65
CA GLU A 703 2.21 8.28 52.45
C GLU A 703 1.64 9.58 51.84
N GLU A 704 0.48 9.48 51.18
CA GLU A 704 -0.78 10.17 51.56
C GLU A 704 -2.02 9.46 50.98
#